data_AF-A0A9P3H674-F1
#
_entry.id   AF-A0A9P3H674-F1
#
_cell.length_a   1.000
_cell.length_b   1.000
_cell.length_c   1.000
_cell.angle_alpha   90.00
_cell.angle_beta   90.00
_cell.angle_gamma   90.00
#
_symmetry.space_group_name_H-M   'P 1'
#
loop_
_entity.id
_entity.type
_entity.pdbx_description
1 polymer ?
#
loop_
_entity_poly.entity_id
_entity_poly.type
_entity_poly.pdbx_seq_one_letter_code
_entity_poly.pdbx_strand_id
1 'polypeptide(L)'
;MANNSNDPRFNNGRPGFGPGQVPPFIDPRNPNQNNHNNAFPGQQQPRYPIPPIRFPGQPPQPFPGAPPPIGGPRPVGGPPMVHQPGQYQNVHQQFMNQQHGHFPQQLPTGQAFHNLVHSQNMVHSQNMNMYPGRTSSGNSSPVASPTQPQHQQQFPQSPTSPSRTAPSRNLPPIPVERQPSPKGESESYVSVAQSIDESIAMANKYSKSGDSDSDSNSNSNSNSNSSNSSNSNSGETEKSDDHQSLHSGFREVRDTVEALRVVEVEQSLIEKTLHKGVDMAVMASTTATTGESYMTQGVTLANKILDGKAQAIVSRIQENPALGHLIQLADKLVDIGKAVPFIAPAFVILKIIIDVEKKARDADAKCTDLLERINFMVSNITVLEKVKAIDPLVAVIEKMNSILKSAATLIQTYRKQGAIARRLNMSNSANFTGMAEKISSCSQDLMLSLQIQQTGDISILTRGVPQDQQDVEAQQFVMSHGGQDAVKHNPELVEEYAKKMQLTMSDQVMEQMQCSMEDLLGENQSRIEALMLENSSNTVAMTIKAMANEAREQEAEQRLTCLQCDKEYRESGNGPQACSFHKATEIEGSFSCCGNRAGCTFSNHRSAHHCEYPYTNFFKFASAILGYTDTRDEWLALEEQDLMTNGYQRASVAKLIRWRSHIERLSKNMMVIHVGRIAFDSPYYFQVFDLEAMKKANAKVQSTGATLIFRSDKSEETFSMAEWTLDGSGTINGVKLTVKVATSDIASVSVAPIDIETVTLSGDVKVISKAKFTVYKPAESYKFPETIHKGHILRAKPLRKVREFKAKTSLPLVAIPQGPMVANTEGQFVRNNAEKFQGRLRFFNKAPPTGHTFVTLASAKAEFRLVGDEEYQEVESLTLGDVKFPAALGPTQTLDIPFEAIVKRTPEQASLRQNCWGYAMIAIHRPARVRLTFKDIEGEEFVLVQEYIYNPRGLAVQEPTDLLFLHMDNEVDGSRSVVRVKKSEGDTIVNVNSTNYTAEALNKVVYKAEQEGKTEVDLQIGRDAGPYKWDAWALVDLNCRRVYGFKVMLNPGSTREKKNSAALGYAPCPLYGGDDMEERPIRYAEEHVQFPEIEPAPEIEVVEDDTVDDEKAAATVQAVVAPVMSIATAASSSVSAAITEVSKATSSLDTAVFSASMSTLDKRLESLDINVARMATALEKLVDILSH
;
A
#
# COMPACT_ATOMS: atom_id res chain seq x y z
N MET A 1 -48.63 -43.98 10.11
CA MET A 1 -48.33 -44.91 11.21
C MET A 1 -46.93 -45.45 10.92
N ALA A 2 -45.84 -44.87 11.44
CA ALA A 2 -45.43 -44.67 12.85
C ALA A 2 -44.73 -45.93 13.42
N ASN A 3 -43.57 -45.87 14.10
CA ASN A 3 -42.76 -44.70 14.48
C ASN A 3 -41.28 -45.07 14.84
N ASN A 4 -40.46 -44.04 15.13
CA ASN A 4 -39.13 -44.05 15.79
C ASN A 4 -37.90 -44.52 14.97
N SER A 5 -36.65 -44.04 15.18
CA SER A 5 -36.15 -42.76 15.77
C SER A 5 -34.60 -42.63 15.68
N ASN A 6 -34.10 -41.38 15.60
CA ASN A 6 -32.79 -40.86 16.09
C ASN A 6 -31.45 -40.94 15.27
N ASP A 7 -31.05 -39.76 14.77
CA ASP A 7 -29.76 -39.05 15.04
C ASP A 7 -28.45 -39.28 14.19
N PRO A 8 -27.47 -38.32 14.14
CA PRO A 8 -27.29 -37.54 12.90
C PRO A 8 -25.85 -37.09 12.50
N ARG A 9 -25.79 -36.20 11.48
CA ARG A 9 -24.73 -35.26 10.99
C ARG A 9 -24.20 -35.61 9.58
N PHE A 10 -24.70 -35.01 8.50
CA PHE A 10 -24.60 -33.63 7.97
C PHE A 10 -23.34 -33.31 7.12
N ASN A 11 -23.61 -32.96 5.86
CA ASN A 11 -22.71 -32.38 4.85
C ASN A 11 -23.57 -31.49 3.91
N ASN A 12 -23.02 -30.47 3.25
CA ASN A 12 -23.80 -29.43 2.55
C ASN A 12 -23.40 -29.22 1.08
N GLY A 13 -24.41 -29.02 0.20
CA GLY A 13 -24.24 -28.76 -1.23
C GLY A 13 -25.26 -27.75 -1.78
N ARG A 14 -24.99 -27.17 -2.96
CA ARG A 14 -25.81 -26.11 -3.60
C ARG A 14 -27.01 -26.67 -4.39
N PRO A 15 -28.15 -25.95 -4.47
CA PRO A 15 -29.25 -26.23 -5.40
C PRO A 15 -29.13 -25.47 -6.74
N GLY A 16 -29.91 -25.90 -7.75
CA GLY A 16 -30.08 -25.26 -9.07
C GLY A 16 -31.48 -24.65 -9.29
N PHE A 17 -31.79 -24.19 -10.51
CA PHE A 17 -32.97 -23.36 -10.83
C PHE A 17 -33.70 -23.70 -12.15
N GLY A 18 -34.99 -23.36 -12.21
CA GLY A 18 -35.82 -23.20 -13.43
C GLY A 18 -37.26 -23.75 -13.27
N PRO A 19 -38.22 -23.45 -14.18
CA PRO A 19 -38.27 -22.39 -15.21
C PRO A 19 -39.59 -21.55 -15.22
N GLY A 20 -39.70 -20.49 -16.05
CA GLY A 20 -40.96 -19.75 -16.30
C GLY A 20 -40.82 -18.55 -17.26
N GLN A 21 -41.81 -18.27 -18.12
CA GLN A 21 -41.72 -17.37 -19.31
C GLN A 21 -42.43 -15.98 -19.11
N VAL A 22 -41.82 -14.80 -19.40
CA VAL A 22 -41.84 -13.96 -20.66
C VAL A 22 -43.19 -13.21 -20.93
N PRO A 23 -43.29 -11.96 -21.47
CA PRO A 23 -42.47 -10.71 -21.54
C PRO A 23 -43.31 -9.47 -21.01
N PRO A 24 -43.23 -8.17 -21.46
CA PRO A 24 -42.28 -7.40 -22.33
C PRO A 24 -41.83 -5.96 -21.88
N PHE A 25 -40.70 -5.48 -22.45
CA PHE A 25 -40.29 -4.10 -22.83
C PHE A 25 -40.45 -2.86 -21.90
N ILE A 26 -39.33 -2.13 -21.66
CA ILE A 26 -39.08 -0.70 -22.05
C ILE A 26 -37.68 -0.20 -21.54
N ASP A 27 -37.00 0.64 -22.33
CA ASP A 27 -35.78 1.44 -22.05
C ASP A 27 -36.25 2.92 -21.87
N PRO A 28 -35.73 3.78 -20.95
CA PRO A 28 -34.31 4.14 -20.94
C PRO A 28 -33.64 4.67 -19.63
N ARG A 29 -32.31 4.83 -19.76
CA ARG A 29 -31.40 5.87 -19.22
C ARG A 29 -32.01 6.99 -18.34
N ASN A 30 -31.39 7.27 -17.18
CA ASN A 30 -30.85 8.59 -16.74
C ASN A 30 -30.74 8.71 -15.19
N PRO A 31 -29.53 8.73 -14.59
CA PRO A 31 -29.36 9.00 -13.16
C PRO A 31 -29.04 10.47 -12.90
N ASN A 32 -29.99 11.24 -12.36
CA ASN A 32 -29.75 12.61 -11.92
C ASN A 32 -30.69 13.02 -10.77
N GLN A 33 -30.18 13.09 -9.54
CA GLN A 33 -30.53 14.13 -8.56
C GLN A 33 -29.73 14.08 -7.24
N ASN A 34 -29.53 15.27 -6.69
CA ASN A 34 -29.43 15.65 -5.27
C ASN A 34 -28.38 14.96 -4.37
N ASN A 35 -27.39 15.74 -3.95
CA ASN A 35 -27.02 15.81 -2.54
C ASN A 35 -26.80 17.27 -2.12
N HIS A 36 -27.09 17.63 -0.88
CA HIS A 36 -27.17 19.04 -0.44
C HIS A 36 -25.82 19.63 -0.02
N ASN A 37 -25.67 20.94 -0.24
CA ASN A 37 -24.62 21.75 0.39
C ASN A 37 -24.85 21.88 1.90
N ASN A 38 -23.76 21.84 2.67
CA ASN A 38 -23.57 22.69 3.85
C ASN A 38 -22.09 23.10 3.90
N ALA A 39 -21.80 24.31 4.40
CA ALA A 39 -20.52 24.97 4.18
C ALA A 39 -20.05 25.84 5.37
N PHE A 40 -18.83 26.37 5.24
CA PHE A 40 -18.11 27.29 6.15
C PHE A 40 -17.41 26.66 7.38
N PRO A 41 -16.36 27.31 7.93
CA PRO A 41 -15.68 28.53 7.46
C PRO A 41 -14.26 28.26 6.91
N GLY A 42 -13.76 29.18 6.08
CA GLY A 42 -12.48 29.01 5.38
C GLY A 42 -11.24 29.51 6.13
N GLN A 43 -10.07 29.03 5.70
CA GLN A 43 -8.80 29.73 5.84
C GLN A 43 -8.28 30.13 4.45
N GLN A 44 -7.52 31.23 4.38
CA GLN A 44 -6.95 31.74 3.13
C GLN A 44 -5.62 31.05 2.84
N GLN A 45 -5.38 30.62 1.59
CA GLN A 45 -4.04 30.25 1.11
C GLN A 45 -3.51 31.30 0.12
N PRO A 46 -2.23 31.69 0.21
CA PRO A 46 -1.63 32.66 -0.71
C PRO A 46 -1.39 32.05 -2.10
N ARG A 47 -1.78 32.78 -3.15
CA ARG A 47 -1.38 32.46 -4.52
C ARG A 47 0.05 32.96 -4.76
N TYR A 48 1.01 32.05 -4.87
CA TYR A 48 2.32 32.37 -5.44
C TYR A 48 2.26 32.40 -6.98
N PRO A 49 2.98 33.33 -7.64
CA PRO A 49 2.96 33.46 -9.10
C PRO A 49 3.89 32.46 -9.79
N ILE A 50 3.51 32.03 -10.99
CA ILE A 50 4.35 31.21 -11.88
C ILE A 50 5.37 32.14 -12.58
N PRO A 51 6.69 31.92 -12.46
CA PRO A 51 7.69 32.69 -13.19
C PRO A 51 7.81 32.21 -14.66
N PRO A 52 8.11 33.10 -15.62
CA PRO A 52 8.19 32.74 -17.04
C PRO A 52 9.51 32.03 -17.40
N ILE A 53 9.42 31.06 -18.31
CA ILE A 53 10.56 30.35 -18.88
C ILE A 53 11.42 31.32 -19.71
N ARG A 54 12.72 31.43 -19.38
CA ARG A 54 13.72 32.10 -20.22
C ARG A 54 14.58 31.07 -20.93
N PHE A 55 14.63 31.14 -22.27
CA PHE A 55 15.70 30.52 -23.06
C PHE A 55 16.88 31.48 -23.16
N PRO A 56 18.10 31.08 -22.76
CA PRO A 56 19.35 31.70 -23.21
C PRO A 56 19.88 30.97 -24.46
N GLY A 57 20.55 31.68 -25.34
CA GLY A 57 21.35 31.06 -26.39
C GLY A 57 22.34 32.05 -27.00
N GLN A 58 23.57 31.59 -27.27
CA GLN A 58 24.40 31.93 -28.42
C GLN A 58 25.64 30.99 -28.51
N PRO A 59 26.35 30.92 -29.67
CA PRO A 59 27.37 29.90 -30.00
C PRO A 59 28.79 30.56 -30.15
N PRO A 60 29.79 30.10 -30.97
CA PRO A 60 30.04 28.84 -31.71
C PRO A 60 31.52 28.30 -31.58
N GLN A 61 32.00 27.51 -32.57
CA GLN A 61 33.40 27.07 -32.91
C GLN A 61 33.83 25.63 -32.41
N PRO A 62 34.82 24.94 -33.02
CA PRO A 62 34.71 24.33 -34.38
C PRO A 62 35.27 22.87 -34.56
N PHE A 63 35.14 22.38 -35.80
CA PHE A 63 35.66 21.17 -36.52
C PHE A 63 37.13 20.68 -36.24
N PRO A 64 37.61 19.49 -36.73
CA PRO A 64 37.15 18.70 -37.90
C PRO A 64 37.14 17.13 -37.85
N GLY A 65 36.54 16.50 -38.88
CA GLY A 65 36.68 15.06 -39.21
C GLY A 65 35.76 14.59 -40.36
N ALA A 66 36.31 13.97 -41.43
CA ALA A 66 35.63 13.55 -42.69
C ALA A 66 36.23 12.19 -43.17
N PRO A 67 35.76 11.47 -44.24
CA PRO A 67 34.89 11.89 -45.37
C PRO A 67 33.75 10.92 -45.86
N PRO A 68 32.87 11.37 -46.81
CA PRO A 68 31.79 10.60 -47.48
C PRO A 68 32.09 10.28 -48.98
N PRO A 69 31.27 9.47 -49.71
CA PRO A 69 30.08 9.93 -50.48
C PRO A 69 28.88 8.91 -50.36
N ILE A 70 27.82 8.70 -51.19
CA ILE A 70 27.30 9.07 -52.55
C ILE A 70 25.74 9.08 -52.45
N GLY A 71 24.88 9.80 -53.18
CA GLY A 71 25.07 10.86 -54.19
C GLY A 71 23.77 11.54 -54.74
N GLY A 72 22.69 10.83 -55.14
CA GLY A 72 21.48 11.44 -55.74
C GLY A 72 20.48 10.47 -56.42
N PRO A 73 19.43 10.93 -57.16
CA PRO A 73 19.02 12.33 -57.45
C PRO A 73 17.52 12.69 -57.20
N ARG A 74 17.17 13.97 -57.44
CA ARG A 74 15.81 14.64 -57.48
C ARG A 74 15.51 15.09 -58.96
N PRO A 75 14.50 15.94 -59.34
CA PRO A 75 13.45 16.74 -58.65
C PRO A 75 12.00 16.34 -59.11
N VAL A 76 10.88 17.11 -59.20
CA VAL A 76 10.48 18.55 -59.15
C VAL A 76 8.99 18.71 -58.70
N GLY A 77 8.52 19.92 -58.36
CA GLY A 77 7.07 20.29 -58.27
C GLY A 77 6.76 21.51 -57.37
N GLY A 78 5.78 22.37 -57.70
CA GLY A 78 5.57 23.71 -57.07
C GLY A 78 4.11 24.12 -56.67
N PRO A 79 3.89 25.35 -56.12
CA PRO A 79 2.74 25.74 -55.24
C PRO A 79 1.89 26.92 -55.84
N PRO A 80 1.18 27.86 -55.12
CA PRO A 80 0.79 28.08 -53.69
C PRO A 80 -0.69 28.59 -53.41
N MET A 81 -0.97 29.21 -52.22
CA MET A 81 -2.09 30.16 -51.84
C MET A 81 -3.41 29.59 -51.20
N VAL A 82 -4.28 30.28 -50.40
CA VAL A 82 -4.30 31.58 -49.61
C VAL A 82 -5.48 31.70 -48.57
N HIS A 83 -5.27 32.42 -47.44
CA HIS A 83 -6.19 33.13 -46.46
C HIS A 83 -7.41 32.52 -45.68
N GLN A 84 -7.84 33.32 -44.66
CA GLN A 84 -8.95 33.19 -43.66
C GLN A 84 -10.06 34.27 -43.94
N PRO A 85 -10.93 34.78 -43.01
CA PRO A 85 -11.43 34.35 -41.68
C PRO A 85 -12.97 34.49 -41.48
N GLY A 86 -13.49 34.37 -40.24
CA GLY A 86 -14.85 34.78 -39.85
C GLY A 86 -15.00 35.05 -38.34
N GLN A 87 -15.88 36.00 -37.95
CA GLN A 87 -16.17 36.41 -36.54
C GLN A 87 -17.68 36.30 -36.24
N TYR A 88 -18.08 36.33 -34.96
CA TYR A 88 -18.97 37.39 -34.39
C TYR A 88 -19.08 37.31 -32.84
N GLN A 89 -19.99 38.04 -32.20
CA GLN A 89 -19.72 38.75 -30.94
C GLN A 89 -20.95 38.98 -30.02
N ASN A 90 -20.69 39.22 -28.71
CA ASN A 90 -21.32 40.25 -27.83
C ASN A 90 -22.63 40.06 -26.99
N VAL A 91 -22.53 40.53 -25.71
CA VAL A 91 -23.40 41.54 -25.01
C VAL A 91 -24.51 41.16 -23.96
N HIS A 92 -24.14 41.31 -22.66
CA HIS A 92 -24.72 42.19 -21.59
C HIS A 92 -25.90 41.86 -20.60
N GLN A 93 -25.59 42.15 -19.32
CA GLN A 93 -26.28 43.01 -18.29
C GLN A 93 -27.48 42.58 -17.39
N GLN A 94 -27.22 42.62 -16.07
CA GLN A 94 -27.95 43.33 -14.98
C GLN A 94 -29.40 42.86 -14.59
N PHE A 95 -30.06 43.29 -13.48
CA PHE A 95 -29.82 44.35 -12.46
C PHE A 95 -30.02 43.83 -10.99
N MET A 96 -30.33 44.69 -10.00
CA MET A 96 -30.28 44.45 -8.53
C MET A 96 -31.66 44.35 -7.83
N ASN A 97 -31.72 43.87 -6.55
CA ASN A 97 -31.88 44.68 -5.31
C ASN A 97 -32.78 44.12 -4.15
N GLN A 98 -32.38 44.48 -2.90
CA GLN A 98 -33.16 44.86 -1.70
C GLN A 98 -33.97 43.89 -0.77
N GLN A 99 -33.42 43.75 0.47
CA GLN A 99 -33.98 44.15 1.79
C GLN A 99 -35.03 43.35 2.63
N HIS A 100 -34.77 43.38 3.96
CA HIS A 100 -35.64 43.10 5.15
C HIS A 100 -36.24 41.66 5.32
N GLY A 101 -36.53 41.14 6.52
CA GLY A 101 -36.30 41.60 7.90
C GLY A 101 -37.00 40.71 8.97
N HIS A 102 -36.72 40.96 10.27
CA HIS A 102 -37.39 40.45 11.50
C HIS A 102 -37.16 39.02 12.06
N PHE A 103 -36.85 39.01 13.38
CA PHE A 103 -37.11 37.97 14.41
C PHE A 103 -38.63 37.93 14.77
N PRO A 104 -39.23 36.94 15.50
CA PRO A 104 -38.69 36.43 16.78
C PRO A 104 -39.07 35.01 17.34
N GLN A 105 -38.38 34.66 18.44
CA GLN A 105 -38.87 34.03 19.70
C GLN A 105 -39.26 32.53 19.88
N GLN A 106 -38.76 32.05 21.04
CA GLN A 106 -39.38 31.15 22.05
C GLN A 106 -39.10 29.62 22.10
N LEU A 107 -39.22 29.14 23.35
CA LEU A 107 -38.94 27.82 23.98
C LEU A 107 -40.29 27.02 24.11
N PRO A 108 -40.49 25.88 24.87
CA PRO A 108 -39.67 25.30 25.96
C PRO A 108 -39.70 23.75 26.22
N THR A 109 -39.04 23.34 27.33
CA THR A 109 -39.25 22.10 28.17
C THR A 109 -39.02 20.69 27.58
N GLY A 110 -38.64 19.65 28.36
CA GLY A 110 -38.14 19.59 29.75
C GLY A 110 -38.41 18.25 30.52
N GLN A 111 -37.49 17.84 31.42
CA GLN A 111 -37.67 16.84 32.55
C GLN A 111 -37.93 15.35 32.20
N ALA A 112 -37.69 14.30 33.04
CA ALA A 112 -36.91 14.10 34.29
C ALA A 112 -36.77 12.58 34.67
N PHE A 113 -35.77 12.21 35.51
CA PHE A 113 -35.63 11.11 36.56
C PHE A 113 -36.36 9.72 36.45
N HIS A 114 -36.03 8.58 37.13
CA HIS A 114 -35.45 8.31 38.48
C HIS A 114 -34.93 6.82 38.68
N ASN A 115 -34.03 6.61 39.66
CA ASN A 115 -33.86 5.47 40.63
C ASN A 115 -33.55 3.97 40.31
N LEU A 116 -32.38 3.52 40.80
CA LEU A 116 -32.10 2.54 41.91
C LEU A 116 -32.84 1.18 42.07
N VAL A 117 -32.08 0.10 42.39
CA VAL A 117 -32.23 -0.80 43.58
C VAL A 117 -31.04 -1.79 43.74
N HIS A 118 -30.93 -2.48 44.88
CA HIS A 118 -29.79 -3.27 45.41
C HIS A 118 -29.90 -4.82 45.30
N SER A 119 -28.82 -5.53 45.74
CA SER A 119 -28.71 -6.93 46.26
C SER A 119 -28.04 -8.01 45.36
N GLN A 120 -27.44 -9.11 45.86
CA GLN A 120 -26.51 -9.38 47.00
C GLN A 120 -26.02 -10.87 46.92
N ASN A 121 -24.83 -11.22 47.47
CA ASN A 121 -24.38 -12.61 47.81
C ASN A 121 -24.16 -13.62 46.64
N MET A 122 -23.41 -14.73 46.70
CA MET A 122 -22.42 -15.34 47.64
C MET A 122 -21.54 -16.35 46.82
N VAL A 123 -20.19 -16.38 46.88
CA VAL A 123 -19.25 -17.12 47.80
C VAL A 123 -18.85 -18.56 47.38
N HIS A 124 -17.53 -18.85 47.52
CA HIS A 124 -16.77 -20.12 47.33
C HIS A 124 -16.57 -20.65 45.89
N SER A 125 -15.44 -21.17 45.38
CA SER A 125 -14.01 -21.42 45.79
C SER A 125 -13.56 -22.90 45.77
N GLN A 126 -12.24 -23.12 45.58
CA GLN A 126 -11.45 -24.36 45.77
C GLN A 126 -11.59 -25.51 44.72
N ASN A 127 -10.58 -26.36 44.43
CA ASN A 127 -9.11 -26.16 44.41
C ASN A 127 -8.36 -27.33 43.68
N MET A 128 -7.06 -27.14 43.40
CA MET A 128 -5.95 -28.14 43.35
C MET A 128 -5.96 -29.38 42.42
N ASN A 129 -5.00 -29.41 41.49
CA ASN A 129 -3.91 -30.40 41.29
C ASN A 129 -4.12 -31.91 41.57
N MET A 130 -3.71 -32.78 40.61
CA MET A 130 -2.36 -33.42 40.60
C MET A 130 -2.10 -34.37 39.41
N TYR A 131 -0.83 -34.47 38.99
CA TYR A 131 -0.23 -35.59 38.23
C TYR A 131 0.27 -36.67 39.23
N PRO A 132 0.34 -37.98 38.91
CA PRO A 132 1.59 -38.53 38.30
C PRO A 132 1.46 -39.87 37.51
N GLY A 133 2.59 -40.39 37.02
CA GLY A 133 2.90 -41.84 37.18
C GLY A 133 3.10 -42.71 35.91
N ARG A 134 4.34 -43.15 35.66
CA ARG A 134 4.71 -44.19 34.67
C ARG A 134 4.40 -45.62 35.16
N THR A 135 4.17 -46.56 34.23
CA THR A 135 4.78 -47.93 34.08
C THR A 135 3.91 -48.80 33.14
N SER A 136 4.30 -49.96 32.58
CA SER A 136 5.53 -50.44 31.90
C SER A 136 5.24 -51.87 31.32
N SER A 137 6.16 -52.49 30.55
CA SER A 137 6.06 -53.85 29.91
C SER A 137 5.10 -54.00 28.71
N GLY A 138 5.28 -54.96 27.78
CA GLY A 138 6.47 -55.82 27.53
C GLY A 138 6.28 -57.02 26.55
N ASN A 139 7.28 -57.24 25.70
CA ASN A 139 7.69 -58.48 24.99
C ASN A 139 6.94 -59.08 23.76
N SER A 140 7.81 -59.49 22.81
CA SER A 140 7.81 -60.73 21.97
C SER A 140 7.34 -60.71 20.49
N SER A 141 8.01 -61.55 19.69
CA SER A 141 7.99 -61.69 18.20
C SER A 141 7.45 -63.10 17.81
N PRO A 142 7.61 -63.76 16.61
CA PRO A 142 8.56 -63.53 15.48
C PRO A 142 8.08 -63.78 14.00
N VAL A 143 8.96 -63.43 13.06
CA VAL A 143 9.33 -64.08 11.75
C VAL A 143 8.35 -65.02 11.01
N ALA A 144 8.09 -64.71 9.71
CA ALA A 144 8.14 -65.66 8.57
C ALA A 144 8.06 -64.96 7.18
N SER A 145 8.59 -65.60 6.12
CA SER A 145 8.44 -65.21 4.69
C SER A 145 7.52 -66.22 3.94
N PRO A 146 7.18 -66.05 2.64
CA PRO A 146 8.00 -66.72 1.60
C PRO A 146 7.99 -66.17 0.15
N THR A 147 8.98 -66.66 -0.63
CA THR A 147 9.00 -66.95 -2.10
C THR A 147 8.97 -65.86 -3.19
N GLN A 148 9.86 -66.06 -4.17
CA GLN A 148 9.86 -65.49 -5.53
C GLN A 148 8.98 -66.33 -6.49
N PRO A 149 8.89 -65.95 -7.78
CA PRO A 149 9.58 -66.79 -8.77
C PRO A 149 10.54 -66.02 -9.70
N GLN A 150 11.52 -66.73 -10.26
CA GLN A 150 12.41 -66.25 -11.33
C GLN A 150 11.88 -66.69 -12.70
N HIS A 151 12.22 -65.94 -13.75
CA HIS A 151 12.41 -66.52 -15.09
C HIS A 151 13.47 -65.74 -15.88
N GLN A 152 14.49 -66.46 -16.35
CA GLN A 152 15.45 -65.95 -17.33
C GLN A 152 14.97 -66.30 -18.75
N GLN A 153 15.24 -65.40 -19.72
CA GLN A 153 15.49 -65.76 -21.12
C GLN A 153 16.64 -64.90 -21.66
N GLN A 154 17.29 -65.38 -22.72
CA GLN A 154 18.53 -64.81 -23.28
C GLN A 154 18.33 -64.22 -24.68
N PHE A 155 19.35 -63.50 -25.15
CA PHE A 155 19.51 -62.86 -26.47
C PHE A 155 19.04 -63.68 -27.68
N PRO A 156 18.75 -63.00 -28.80
CA PRO A 156 19.70 -63.13 -29.92
C PRO A 156 20.15 -61.79 -30.55
N GLN A 157 20.89 -61.88 -31.66
CA GLN A 157 21.73 -60.85 -32.27
C GLN A 157 21.06 -60.10 -33.45
N SER A 158 21.74 -59.08 -33.96
CA SER A 158 21.39 -58.26 -35.14
C SER A 158 21.33 -59.04 -36.46
N PRO A 159 20.57 -58.53 -37.45
CA PRO A 159 20.87 -58.70 -38.87
C PRO A 159 21.34 -57.37 -39.53
N THR A 160 21.71 -57.45 -40.81
CA THR A 160 22.53 -56.45 -41.54
C THR A 160 21.76 -55.46 -42.42
N SER A 161 22.49 -54.44 -42.89
CA SER A 161 22.11 -53.34 -43.81
C SER A 161 21.42 -53.76 -45.13
N PRO A 162 20.90 -52.76 -45.86
CA PRO A 162 21.55 -52.45 -47.15
C PRO A 162 21.94 -50.96 -47.31
N SER A 163 22.86 -50.68 -48.22
CA SER A 163 23.36 -49.33 -48.52
C SER A 163 22.68 -48.69 -49.75
N ARG A 164 22.68 -47.35 -49.80
CA ARG A 164 22.52 -46.57 -51.04
C ARG A 164 23.38 -45.30 -50.99
N THR A 165 23.62 -44.70 -52.16
CA THR A 165 24.87 -43.97 -52.44
C THR A 165 24.70 -42.47 -52.74
N ALA A 166 25.61 -41.66 -52.15
CA ALA A 166 26.15 -40.40 -52.70
C ALA A 166 25.18 -39.19 -52.82
N PRO A 167 25.69 -37.94 -53.00
CA PRO A 167 27.08 -37.52 -53.19
C PRO A 167 27.63 -36.50 -52.18
N SER A 168 28.97 -36.34 -52.19
CA SER A 168 29.72 -35.31 -51.46
C SER A 168 29.83 -34.00 -52.27
N ARG A 169 29.98 -32.85 -51.60
CA ARG A 169 30.68 -31.68 -52.14
C ARG A 169 31.22 -30.70 -51.08
N ASN A 170 32.55 -30.72 -50.96
CA ASN A 170 33.49 -29.59 -50.76
C ASN A 170 33.22 -28.52 -49.67
N LEU A 171 34.12 -28.46 -48.68
CA LEU A 171 34.56 -27.22 -48.02
C LEU A 171 36.08 -27.03 -48.20
N PRO A 172 36.59 -25.80 -48.39
CA PRO A 172 38.02 -25.49 -48.52
C PRO A 172 38.74 -25.34 -47.15
N PRO A 173 40.09 -25.32 -47.11
CA PRO A 173 40.86 -25.53 -45.88
C PRO A 173 41.26 -24.27 -45.08
N ILE A 174 41.76 -24.56 -43.88
CA ILE A 174 42.38 -23.71 -42.84
C ILE A 174 43.63 -22.96 -43.36
N PRO A 175 43.93 -21.76 -42.81
CA PRO A 175 45.30 -21.35 -42.51
C PRO A 175 45.57 -21.30 -40.99
N VAL A 176 46.77 -21.75 -40.60
CA VAL A 176 47.29 -21.79 -39.21
C VAL A 176 48.18 -20.57 -38.97
N GLU A 177 48.31 -20.13 -37.70
CA GLU A 177 49.46 -19.48 -37.00
C GLU A 177 48.92 -18.71 -35.77
N ARG A 178 49.63 -18.50 -34.64
CA ARG A 178 50.97 -18.89 -34.14
C ARG A 178 50.95 -18.90 -32.59
N GLN A 179 51.86 -19.62 -31.93
CA GLN A 179 52.17 -19.41 -30.50
C GLN A 179 53.00 -18.12 -30.30
N PRO A 180 53.09 -17.58 -29.06
CA PRO A 180 54.27 -17.94 -28.27
C PRO A 180 54.04 -18.22 -26.77
N SER A 181 54.93 -19.04 -26.23
CA SER A 181 55.36 -19.11 -24.82
C SER A 181 56.91 -18.99 -24.83
N PRO A 182 57.69 -19.09 -23.72
CA PRO A 182 57.32 -19.21 -22.31
C PRO A 182 58.12 -18.27 -21.35
N LYS A 183 57.81 -18.33 -20.05
CA LYS A 183 58.70 -18.26 -18.85
C LYS A 183 57.86 -17.87 -17.62
N GLY A 184 58.08 -18.42 -16.42
CA GLY A 184 59.04 -19.47 -16.02
C GLY A 184 58.74 -20.00 -14.61
N GLU A 185 59.65 -20.82 -14.09
CA GLU A 185 59.78 -21.43 -12.74
C GLU A 185 58.76 -21.00 -11.66
N SER A 186 57.96 -21.89 -11.02
CA SER A 186 58.24 -23.17 -10.33
C SER A 186 58.90 -23.04 -8.95
N GLU A 187 58.13 -23.22 -7.88
CA GLU A 187 58.60 -23.85 -6.64
C GLU A 187 57.44 -24.57 -5.93
N SER A 188 57.76 -25.49 -5.02
CA SER A 188 56.83 -26.52 -4.53
C SER A 188 56.85 -26.68 -3.01
N TYR A 189 55.69 -26.93 -2.38
CA TYR A 189 55.64 -27.70 -1.14
C TYR A 189 54.39 -28.57 -1.05
N VAL A 190 54.48 -29.66 -0.29
CA VAL A 190 53.49 -30.75 -0.22
C VAL A 190 52.99 -30.95 1.21
N SER A 191 51.67 -31.08 1.36
CA SER A 191 50.92 -31.60 2.52
C SER A 191 51.06 -30.92 3.89
N VAL A 192 49.91 -30.69 4.54
CA VAL A 192 49.48 -31.31 5.83
C VAL A 192 48.22 -30.57 6.31
N ALA A 193 47.07 -31.25 6.35
CA ALA A 193 45.83 -30.74 6.94
C ALA A 193 44.77 -31.84 7.21
N GLN A 194 45.18 -32.96 7.83
CA GLN A 194 44.27 -33.69 8.73
C GLN A 194 44.57 -33.23 10.16
N SER A 195 43.59 -33.32 11.08
CA SER A 195 43.67 -32.91 12.51
C SER A 195 43.30 -31.45 12.87
N ILE A 196 42.02 -31.07 12.71
CA ILE A 196 41.30 -30.24 13.70
C ILE A 196 39.86 -30.76 13.81
N ASP A 197 39.58 -31.67 14.75
CA ASP A 197 38.20 -32.17 15.00
C ASP A 197 37.92 -32.54 16.48
N GLU A 198 38.81 -32.14 17.42
CA GLU A 198 38.71 -32.52 18.85
C GLU A 198 38.55 -31.33 19.83
N SER A 199 38.51 -30.08 19.33
CA SER A 199 38.54 -28.88 20.18
C SER A 199 37.17 -28.40 20.71
N ILE A 200 36.05 -29.03 20.32
CA ILE A 200 34.68 -28.62 20.71
C ILE A 200 34.02 -29.68 21.61
N ALA A 201 34.75 -30.13 22.64
CA ALA A 201 34.28 -31.14 23.60
C ALA A 201 34.47 -30.76 25.10
N MET A 202 35.13 -29.64 25.42
CA MET A 202 35.48 -29.25 26.80
C MET A 202 35.00 -27.85 27.24
N ALA A 203 33.75 -27.48 26.90
CA ALA A 203 33.16 -26.21 27.35
C ALA A 203 31.73 -26.31 27.92
N ASN A 204 31.21 -27.53 28.18
CA ASN A 204 29.85 -27.76 28.70
C ASN A 204 29.85 -28.55 30.02
N LYS A 205 30.45 -27.95 31.06
CA LYS A 205 30.29 -28.34 32.48
C LYS A 205 30.65 -27.13 33.35
N TYR A 206 29.96 -26.99 34.48
CA TYR A 206 29.76 -25.73 35.22
C TYR A 206 28.93 -24.71 34.39
N SER A 207 27.90 -24.05 34.90
CA SER A 207 27.38 -23.93 36.28
C SER A 207 25.85 -24.04 36.31
N LYS A 208 25.26 -24.59 37.39
CA LYS A 208 23.79 -24.63 37.57
C LYS A 208 23.36 -24.65 39.05
N SER A 209 23.38 -23.48 39.68
CA SER A 209 22.82 -23.17 41.02
C SER A 209 22.93 -21.66 41.24
N GLY A 210 21.96 -20.95 41.82
CA GLY A 210 20.65 -21.37 42.33
C GLY A 210 19.73 -20.16 42.54
N ASP A 211 18.62 -20.35 43.25
CA ASP A 211 17.52 -19.38 43.40
C ASP A 211 17.74 -18.33 44.50
N SER A 212 17.20 -17.12 44.32
CA SER A 212 16.70 -16.26 45.41
C SER A 212 15.89 -15.06 44.88
N ASP A 213 14.74 -14.76 45.50
CA ASP A 213 13.88 -13.61 45.20
C ASP A 213 14.43 -12.28 45.75
N SER A 214 14.05 -11.15 45.14
CA SER A 214 13.74 -9.89 45.86
C SER A 214 13.09 -8.82 44.97
N ASP A 215 12.13 -8.07 45.52
CA ASP A 215 11.43 -6.92 44.91
C ASP A 215 12.29 -5.63 44.74
N SER A 216 11.61 -4.54 44.36
CA SER A 216 11.94 -3.11 44.55
C SER A 216 12.61 -2.34 43.39
N ASN A 217 11.77 -2.00 42.41
CA ASN A 217 11.41 -0.61 42.08
C ASN A 217 12.16 0.53 42.84
N SER A 218 12.94 1.35 42.13
CA SER A 218 13.08 2.79 42.42
C SER A 218 13.56 3.62 41.22
N ASN A 219 12.91 4.74 40.96
CA ASN A 219 13.42 5.82 40.09
C ASN A 219 14.66 6.50 40.70
N SER A 220 15.57 6.98 39.85
CA SER A 220 16.38 8.16 40.17
C SER A 220 16.71 8.98 38.92
N ASN A 221 16.04 10.11 38.75
CA ASN A 221 16.49 11.18 37.84
C ASN A 221 17.79 11.78 38.37
N SER A 222 18.74 12.09 37.49
CA SER A 222 19.83 13.01 37.78
C SER A 222 19.99 13.99 36.60
N ASN A 223 19.37 15.16 36.74
CA ASN A 223 19.44 16.24 35.77
C ASN A 223 20.52 17.25 36.23
N SER A 224 21.45 17.65 35.36
CA SER A 224 22.54 18.57 35.73
C SER A 224 22.95 19.47 34.57
N ASN A 225 22.35 20.66 34.50
CA ASN A 225 22.84 21.78 33.70
C ASN A 225 23.90 22.57 34.49
N SER A 226 25.06 22.83 33.89
CA SER A 226 25.94 23.94 34.27
C SER A 226 26.85 24.33 33.10
N SER A 227 27.12 25.62 32.94
CA SER A 227 27.61 26.23 31.70
C SER A 227 28.99 26.92 31.81
N ASN A 228 29.65 27.08 30.66
CA ASN A 228 30.66 28.11 30.34
C ASN A 228 31.98 28.18 31.13
N SER A 229 33.09 27.97 30.42
CA SER A 229 34.08 29.04 30.14
C SER A 229 35.01 28.65 28.97
N SER A 230 35.87 29.55 28.50
CA SER A 230 36.50 29.49 27.16
C SER A 230 38.00 29.84 27.14
N ASN A 231 38.63 29.63 25.97
CA ASN A 231 40.00 30.04 25.55
C ASN A 231 41.20 29.28 26.18
N SER A 232 42.35 29.08 25.50
CA SER A 232 42.73 29.24 24.07
C SER A 232 44.18 28.76 23.78
N ASN A 233 44.45 28.21 22.58
CA ASN A 233 45.75 28.17 21.85
C ASN A 233 46.97 27.43 22.49
N SER A 234 48.01 26.96 21.76
CA SER A 234 48.27 26.72 20.31
C SER A 234 49.63 26.00 20.07
N GLY A 235 49.80 25.27 18.96
CA GLY A 235 51.08 24.65 18.48
C GLY A 235 51.21 23.16 18.86
N GLU A 236 51.58 22.18 17.99
CA GLU A 236 52.63 22.07 16.95
C GLU A 236 54.06 21.95 17.53
N THR A 237 54.95 21.03 17.10
CA THR A 237 55.03 20.22 15.85
C THR A 237 55.55 18.76 16.05
N GLU A 238 55.81 18.03 14.95
CA GLU A 238 55.95 16.55 14.86
C GLU A 238 57.39 15.95 14.96
N LYS A 239 57.46 14.59 15.12
CA LYS A 239 58.42 13.61 14.52
C LYS A 239 59.93 13.67 14.89
N SER A 240 60.75 12.60 14.78
CA SER A 240 60.55 11.15 14.53
C SER A 240 61.88 10.38 14.75
N ASP A 241 61.81 9.14 15.27
CA ASP A 241 62.57 7.89 14.98
C ASP A 241 64.15 7.91 14.89
N ASP A 242 64.92 6.82 15.07
CA ASP A 242 64.66 5.38 15.23
C ASP A 242 65.84 4.63 15.95
N HIS A 243 65.66 3.31 16.14
CA HIS A 243 66.65 2.23 16.26
C HIS A 243 67.35 1.87 17.60
N GLN A 244 66.89 0.74 18.18
CA GLN A 244 67.63 -0.50 18.51
C GLN A 244 68.88 -0.49 19.44
N SER A 245 69.16 -1.53 20.26
CA SER A 245 68.36 -2.66 20.78
C SER A 245 69.12 -3.40 21.92
N LEU A 246 68.50 -4.43 22.52
CA LEU A 246 69.13 -5.54 23.26
C LEU A 246 70.05 -5.22 24.46
N HIS A 247 69.46 -5.15 25.66
CA HIS A 247 69.81 -6.00 26.84
C HIS A 247 69.15 -5.46 28.14
N SER A 248 68.30 -6.25 28.81
CA SER A 248 68.23 -6.36 30.29
C SER A 248 67.01 -7.17 30.80
N GLY A 249 66.93 -8.47 30.50
CA GLY A 249 65.98 -9.43 31.10
C GLY A 249 66.17 -9.71 32.60
N PHE A 250 66.63 -8.70 33.34
CA PHE A 250 66.85 -8.67 34.79
C PHE A 250 66.52 -7.29 35.41
N ARG A 251 66.07 -6.31 34.62
CA ARG A 251 65.49 -5.05 35.13
C ARG A 251 64.00 -5.18 35.44
N GLU A 252 63.26 -5.84 34.56
CA GLU A 252 61.79 -5.96 34.59
C GLU A 252 61.23 -6.53 35.92
N VAL A 253 61.95 -7.48 36.54
CA VAL A 253 61.63 -8.04 37.87
C VAL A 253 61.93 -7.08 39.02
N ARG A 254 62.89 -6.16 38.85
CA ARG A 254 63.18 -5.10 39.82
C ARG A 254 62.18 -3.96 39.71
N ASP A 255 61.88 -3.55 38.48
CA ASP A 255 61.00 -2.42 38.21
C ASP A 255 59.53 -2.75 38.58
N THR A 256 59.11 -4.02 38.47
CA THR A 256 57.83 -4.49 39.03
C THR A 256 57.80 -4.52 40.57
N VAL A 257 58.90 -4.87 41.24
CA VAL A 257 59.00 -4.82 42.71
C VAL A 257 59.02 -3.38 43.25
N GLU A 258 59.69 -2.47 42.55
CA GLU A 258 59.68 -1.04 42.90
C GLU A 258 58.29 -0.41 42.63
N ALA A 259 57.61 -0.80 41.54
CA ALA A 259 56.24 -0.35 41.24
C ALA A 259 55.20 -0.84 42.28
N LEU A 260 55.28 -2.10 42.73
CA LEU A 260 54.42 -2.62 43.79
C LEU A 260 54.59 -1.84 45.11
N ARG A 261 55.82 -1.39 45.41
CA ARG A 261 56.10 -0.52 46.57
C ARG A 261 55.47 0.86 46.48
N VAL A 262 55.34 1.44 45.28
CA VAL A 262 54.63 2.72 45.10
C VAL A 262 53.15 2.55 45.43
N VAL A 263 52.53 1.44 44.98
CA VAL A 263 51.12 1.14 45.27
C VAL A 263 50.84 0.96 46.76
N GLU A 264 51.70 0.25 47.51
CA GLU A 264 51.55 0.13 48.97
C GLU A 264 51.67 1.49 49.69
N VAL A 265 52.56 2.37 49.23
CA VAL A 265 52.73 3.72 49.81
C VAL A 265 51.50 4.60 49.52
N GLU A 266 51.00 4.59 48.29
CA GLU A 266 49.79 5.33 47.91
C GLU A 266 48.54 4.81 48.63
N GLN A 267 48.36 3.49 48.75
CA GLN A 267 47.28 2.92 49.57
C GLN A 267 47.39 3.37 51.04
N SER A 268 48.59 3.40 51.62
CA SER A 268 48.77 3.89 53.00
C SER A 268 48.51 5.40 53.16
N LEU A 269 48.68 6.21 52.09
CA LEU A 269 48.30 7.62 52.08
C LEU A 269 46.78 7.78 51.92
N ILE A 270 46.16 6.97 51.07
CA ILE A 270 44.71 6.93 50.88
C ILE A 270 44.03 6.53 52.18
N GLU A 271 44.45 5.48 52.87
CA GLU A 271 43.91 5.09 54.19
C GLU A 271 44.09 6.17 55.26
N LYS A 272 45.26 6.83 55.33
CA LYS A 272 45.48 7.93 56.30
C LYS A 272 44.67 9.19 55.96
N THR A 273 44.39 9.44 54.69
CA THR A 273 43.54 10.55 54.24
C THR A 273 42.06 10.22 54.44
N LEU A 274 41.67 8.97 54.21
CA LEU A 274 40.33 8.44 54.48
C LEU A 274 40.04 8.43 55.97
N HIS A 275 40.95 7.98 56.84
CA HIS A 275 40.79 8.09 58.28
C HIS A 275 40.74 9.53 58.77
N LYS A 276 41.55 10.47 58.25
CA LYS A 276 41.36 11.89 58.56
C LYS A 276 40.03 12.45 58.07
N GLY A 277 39.55 11.99 56.91
CA GLY A 277 38.22 12.34 56.38
C GLY A 277 37.09 11.81 57.28
N VAL A 278 37.21 10.56 57.74
CA VAL A 278 36.27 9.90 58.66
C VAL A 278 36.31 10.54 60.04
N ASP A 279 37.48 10.82 60.61
CA ASP A 279 37.59 11.50 61.92
C ASP A 279 37.07 12.94 61.86
N MET A 280 37.29 13.67 60.76
CA MET A 280 36.63 14.97 60.54
C MET A 280 35.12 14.82 60.32
N ALA A 281 34.66 13.78 59.63
CA ALA A 281 33.23 13.51 59.46
C ALA A 281 32.57 13.07 60.77
N VAL A 282 33.27 12.37 61.67
CA VAL A 282 32.81 11.98 63.01
C VAL A 282 32.87 13.15 63.99
N MET A 283 33.90 14.00 63.94
CA MET A 283 33.93 15.29 64.65
C MET A 283 32.80 16.22 64.18
N ALA A 284 32.58 16.32 62.87
CA ALA A 284 31.48 17.10 62.31
C ALA A 284 30.13 16.47 62.64
N SER A 285 30.00 15.15 62.61
CA SER A 285 28.78 14.41 62.97
C SER A 285 28.46 14.57 64.45
N THR A 286 29.43 14.47 65.35
CA THR A 286 29.22 14.67 66.80
C THR A 286 28.96 16.14 67.15
N THR A 287 29.60 17.09 66.45
CA THR A 287 29.29 18.53 66.60
C THR A 287 27.91 18.84 66.03
N ALA A 288 27.54 18.23 64.91
CA ALA A 288 26.20 18.32 64.33
C ALA A 288 25.16 17.70 65.25
N THR A 289 25.30 16.46 65.74
CA THR A 289 24.32 15.82 66.64
C THR A 289 24.27 16.45 68.03
N THR A 290 25.34 17.09 68.50
CA THR A 290 25.29 17.88 69.75
C THR A 290 24.59 19.21 69.53
N GLY A 291 24.91 19.91 68.43
CA GLY A 291 24.21 21.13 68.00
C GLY A 291 22.73 20.86 67.69
N GLU A 292 22.43 19.73 67.07
CA GLU A 292 21.10 19.19 66.78
C GLU A 292 20.41 18.69 68.04
N SER A 293 21.12 18.18 69.05
CA SER A 293 20.53 17.90 70.37
C SER A 293 20.13 19.18 71.09
N TYR A 294 20.93 20.25 71.04
CA TYR A 294 20.55 21.54 71.63
C TYR A 294 19.52 22.31 70.80
N MET A 295 19.59 22.26 69.46
CA MET A 295 18.53 22.73 68.57
C MET A 295 17.25 21.93 68.79
N THR A 296 17.29 20.60 68.90
CA THR A 296 16.11 19.75 69.08
C THR A 296 15.57 19.84 70.50
N GLN A 297 16.38 20.07 71.54
CA GLN A 297 15.86 20.43 72.86
C GLN A 297 15.26 21.84 72.85
N GLY A 298 15.88 22.81 72.17
CA GLY A 298 15.34 24.15 71.96
C GLY A 298 14.02 24.14 71.19
N VAL A 299 13.94 23.35 70.11
CA VAL A 299 12.76 23.13 69.27
C VAL A 299 11.74 22.22 69.96
N THR A 300 12.12 21.29 70.84
CA THR A 300 11.16 20.50 71.63
C THR A 300 10.62 21.28 72.82
N LEU A 301 11.39 22.22 73.38
CA LEU A 301 10.91 23.17 74.39
C LEU A 301 10.04 24.25 73.74
N ALA A 302 10.47 24.80 72.61
CA ALA A 302 9.68 25.72 71.79
C ALA A 302 8.41 25.03 71.28
N ASN A 303 8.48 23.79 70.80
CA ASN A 303 7.31 23.00 70.42
C ASN A 303 6.46 22.66 71.63
N LYS A 304 6.97 22.32 72.82
CA LYS A 304 6.09 22.19 74.01
C LYS A 304 5.41 23.49 74.42
N ILE A 305 6.06 24.65 74.22
CA ILE A 305 5.46 25.97 74.47
C ILE A 305 4.49 26.37 73.35
N LEU A 306 4.76 25.99 72.11
CA LEU A 306 3.89 26.18 70.94
C LEU A 306 2.71 25.23 70.97
N ASP A 307 2.87 23.95 71.34
CA ASP A 307 1.85 22.93 71.53
C ASP A 307 0.96 23.27 72.72
N GLY A 308 1.52 23.75 73.84
CA GLY A 308 0.70 24.27 74.94
C GLY A 308 -0.16 25.47 74.52
N LYS A 309 0.36 26.34 73.65
CA LYS A 309 -0.41 27.44 73.04
C LYS A 309 -1.33 26.97 71.90
N ALA A 310 -0.96 25.95 71.15
CA ALA A 310 -1.67 25.44 69.99
C ALA A 310 -2.82 24.53 70.41
N GLN A 311 -2.68 23.73 71.46
CA GLN A 311 -3.80 23.04 72.11
C GLN A 311 -4.79 24.06 72.69
N ALA A 312 -4.33 25.17 73.29
CA ALA A 312 -5.22 26.24 73.72
C ALA A 312 -5.93 26.94 72.54
N ILE A 313 -5.25 27.16 71.41
CA ILE A 313 -5.84 27.74 70.19
C ILE A 313 -6.78 26.75 69.48
N VAL A 314 -6.43 25.46 69.41
CA VAL A 314 -7.24 24.39 68.80
C VAL A 314 -8.49 24.12 69.62
N SER A 315 -8.39 24.10 70.95
CA SER A 315 -9.56 23.99 71.84
C SER A 315 -10.53 25.15 71.58
N ARG A 316 -10.02 26.38 71.45
CA ARG A 316 -10.84 27.57 71.11
C ARG A 316 -11.45 27.53 69.71
N ILE A 317 -10.77 26.91 68.74
CA ILE A 317 -11.32 26.69 67.39
C ILE A 317 -12.39 25.58 67.40
N GLN A 318 -12.30 24.62 68.31
CA GLN A 318 -13.34 23.61 68.56
C GLN A 318 -14.54 24.21 69.34
N GLU A 319 -14.29 25.13 70.28
CA GLU A 319 -15.31 25.88 71.03
C GLU A 319 -16.08 26.89 70.14
N ASN A 320 -15.47 27.40 69.06
CA ASN A 320 -16.11 28.32 68.12
C ASN A 320 -16.02 27.81 66.66
N PRO A 321 -17.02 27.05 66.18
CA PRO A 321 -17.02 26.49 64.82
C PRO A 321 -17.08 27.57 63.72
N ALA A 322 -17.63 28.76 64.01
CA ALA A 322 -17.65 29.87 63.07
C ALA A 322 -16.24 30.41 62.81
N LEU A 323 -15.39 30.50 63.84
CA LEU A 323 -13.97 30.83 63.67
C LEU A 323 -13.22 29.74 62.88
N GLY A 324 -13.53 28.47 63.12
CA GLY A 324 -12.98 27.34 62.36
C GLY A 324 -13.32 27.39 60.86
N HIS A 325 -14.57 27.68 60.52
CA HIS A 325 -14.99 27.86 59.12
C HIS A 325 -14.34 29.08 58.46
N LEU A 326 -14.18 30.19 59.20
CA LEU A 326 -13.58 31.41 58.66
C LEU A 326 -12.12 31.23 58.26
N ILE A 327 -11.36 30.41 58.99
CA ILE A 327 -9.99 30.01 58.63
C ILE A 327 -9.98 29.28 57.28
N GLN A 328 -10.85 28.27 57.11
CA GLN A 328 -10.94 27.51 55.84
C GLN A 328 -11.39 28.38 54.66
N LEU A 329 -12.24 29.38 54.88
CA LEU A 329 -12.64 30.34 53.85
C LEU A 329 -11.50 31.32 53.52
N ALA A 330 -10.73 31.77 54.52
CA ALA A 330 -9.56 32.61 54.28
C ALA A 330 -8.51 31.89 53.42
N ASP A 331 -8.21 30.61 53.71
CA ASP A 331 -7.28 29.82 52.91
C ASP A 331 -7.75 29.68 51.44
N LYS A 332 -9.04 29.36 51.21
CA LYS A 332 -9.62 29.30 49.86
C LYS A 332 -9.59 30.64 49.11
N LEU A 333 -9.75 31.75 49.82
CA LEU A 333 -9.65 33.10 49.25
C LEU A 333 -8.23 33.44 48.78
N VAL A 334 -7.17 32.79 49.30
CA VAL A 334 -5.80 33.01 48.81
C VAL A 334 -5.68 32.56 47.35
N ASP A 335 -6.17 31.36 47.02
CA ASP A 335 -6.07 30.83 45.67
C ASP A 335 -6.97 31.57 44.67
N ILE A 336 -8.18 31.94 45.08
CA ILE A 336 -9.06 32.80 44.28
C ILE A 336 -8.45 34.20 44.11
N GLY A 337 -7.78 34.74 45.12
CA GLY A 337 -7.05 36.02 45.06
C GLY A 337 -5.88 36.02 44.09
N LYS A 338 -5.25 34.87 43.80
CA LYS A 338 -4.23 34.73 42.74
C LYS A 338 -4.84 34.89 41.34
N ALA A 339 -6.04 34.34 41.13
CA ALA A 339 -6.76 34.43 39.86
C ALA A 339 -7.51 35.77 39.67
N VAL A 340 -7.96 36.38 40.78
CA VAL A 340 -8.85 37.55 40.79
C VAL A 340 -8.34 38.58 41.82
N PRO A 341 -7.37 39.45 41.46
CA PRO A 341 -6.58 40.23 42.42
C PRO A 341 -7.37 41.17 43.35
N PHE A 342 -8.51 41.70 42.93
CA PHE A 342 -9.35 42.60 43.75
C PHE A 342 -10.08 41.89 44.91
N ILE A 343 -9.97 40.57 45.02
CA ILE A 343 -10.46 39.77 46.16
C ILE A 343 -9.40 39.65 47.27
N ALA A 344 -8.11 39.83 46.97
CA ALA A 344 -7.03 39.77 47.95
C ALA A 344 -7.20 40.66 49.21
N PRO A 345 -7.80 41.87 49.12
CA PRO A 345 -8.14 42.68 50.31
C PRO A 345 -9.03 41.94 51.32
N ALA A 346 -9.98 41.12 50.87
CA ALA A 346 -10.86 40.35 51.75
C ALA A 346 -10.06 39.39 52.63
N PHE A 347 -9.15 38.61 52.03
CA PHE A 347 -8.28 37.67 52.75
C PHE A 347 -7.49 38.36 53.89
N VAL A 348 -6.90 39.53 53.62
CA VAL A 348 -6.14 40.28 54.63
C VAL A 348 -7.05 40.72 55.79
N ILE A 349 -8.26 41.21 55.49
CA ILE A 349 -9.23 41.60 56.52
C ILE A 349 -9.68 40.38 57.36
N LEU A 350 -10.00 39.25 56.72
CA LEU A 350 -10.41 38.05 57.45
C LEU A 350 -9.28 37.52 58.33
N LYS A 351 -8.03 37.57 57.88
CA LYS A 351 -6.86 37.22 58.71
C LYS A 351 -6.77 38.10 59.96
N ILE A 352 -7.06 39.40 59.86
CA ILE A 352 -7.12 40.31 61.02
C ILE A 352 -8.26 39.91 61.98
N ILE A 353 -9.45 39.58 61.47
CA ILE A 353 -10.57 39.09 62.30
C ILE A 353 -10.20 37.80 63.03
N ILE A 354 -9.66 36.82 62.31
CA ILE A 354 -9.19 35.53 62.84
C ILE A 354 -8.12 35.75 63.93
N ASP A 355 -7.16 36.65 63.70
CA ASP A 355 -6.08 36.96 64.63
C ASP A 355 -6.54 37.78 65.84
N VAL A 356 -7.69 38.45 65.79
CA VAL A 356 -8.34 39.08 66.96
C VAL A 356 -9.10 38.03 67.76
N GLU A 357 -9.95 37.24 67.12
CA GLU A 357 -10.81 36.26 67.81
C GLU A 357 -10.02 35.10 68.41
N LYS A 358 -8.95 34.61 67.77
CA LYS A 358 -8.00 33.65 68.39
C LYS A 358 -7.38 34.18 69.70
N LYS A 359 -7.25 35.50 69.85
CA LYS A 359 -6.66 36.17 71.01
C LYS A 359 -7.70 36.61 72.06
N ALA A 360 -9.00 36.53 71.78
CA ALA A 360 -10.05 36.78 72.76
C ALA A 360 -9.91 35.83 73.96
N ARG A 361 -10.41 36.21 75.15
CA ARG A 361 -10.31 35.37 76.35
C ARG A 361 -11.55 34.50 76.57
N ASP A 362 -12.65 34.87 75.93
CA ASP A 362 -14.01 34.44 76.17
C ASP A 362 -14.80 34.34 74.85
N ALA A 363 -15.64 33.32 74.71
CA ALA A 363 -16.63 33.28 73.64
C ALA A 363 -17.73 34.31 73.92
N ASP A 364 -18.18 35.02 72.86
CA ASP A 364 -19.21 36.05 72.94
C ASP A 364 -20.20 35.83 71.80
N ALA A 365 -21.50 35.83 72.10
CA ALA A 365 -22.53 35.46 71.14
C ALA A 365 -22.63 36.48 69.98
N LYS A 366 -22.38 37.77 70.24
CA LYS A 366 -22.46 38.81 69.20
C LYS A 366 -21.31 38.70 68.20
N CYS A 367 -20.09 38.46 68.71
CA CYS A 367 -18.94 38.15 67.86
C CYS A 367 -19.18 36.88 67.04
N THR A 368 -19.74 35.83 67.65
CA THR A 368 -19.98 34.55 66.97
C THR A 368 -21.06 34.65 65.88
N ASP A 369 -22.19 35.33 66.14
CA ASP A 369 -23.20 35.64 65.13
C ASP A 369 -22.62 36.46 63.97
N LEU A 370 -21.77 37.44 64.28
CA LEU A 370 -21.13 38.27 63.27
C LEU A 370 -20.13 37.46 62.41
N LEU A 371 -19.38 36.52 63.01
CA LEU A 371 -18.54 35.56 62.28
C LEU A 371 -19.37 34.65 61.37
N GLU A 372 -20.53 34.16 61.81
CA GLU A 372 -21.41 33.33 60.97
C GLU A 372 -21.97 34.10 59.76
N ARG A 373 -22.36 35.36 59.93
CA ARG A 373 -22.78 36.23 58.82
C ARG A 373 -21.63 36.54 57.85
N ILE A 374 -20.42 36.78 58.38
CA ILE A 374 -19.20 36.98 57.57
C ILE A 374 -18.86 35.71 56.77
N ASN A 375 -18.92 34.54 57.41
CA ASN A 375 -18.73 33.24 56.74
C ASN A 375 -19.72 33.06 55.58
N PHE A 376 -21.02 33.35 55.82
CA PHE A 376 -22.04 33.28 54.77
C PHE A 376 -21.71 34.21 53.60
N MET A 377 -21.45 35.50 53.88
CA MET A 377 -21.12 36.51 52.87
C MET A 377 -19.89 36.09 52.03
N VAL A 378 -18.83 35.65 52.70
CA VAL A 378 -17.57 35.23 52.07
C VAL A 378 -17.70 33.93 51.28
N SER A 379 -18.46 32.96 51.77
CA SER A 379 -18.59 31.65 51.08
C SER A 379 -19.16 31.78 49.67
N ASN A 380 -20.03 32.75 49.43
CA ASN A 380 -20.59 33.06 48.10
C ASN A 380 -19.51 33.52 47.10
N ILE A 381 -18.44 34.21 47.54
CA ILE A 381 -17.32 34.60 46.67
C ILE A 381 -16.57 33.40 46.10
N THR A 382 -16.64 32.21 46.73
CA THR A 382 -15.89 31.03 46.26
C THR A 382 -16.28 30.54 44.85
N VAL A 383 -17.44 30.96 44.35
CA VAL A 383 -17.91 30.68 42.98
C VAL A 383 -17.06 31.39 41.90
N LEU A 384 -16.34 32.46 42.26
CA LEU A 384 -15.61 33.31 41.30
C LEU A 384 -14.39 32.69 40.65
N GLU A 385 -13.92 31.54 41.13
CA GLU A 385 -12.94 30.69 40.43
C GLU A 385 -13.37 30.38 38.98
N LYS A 386 -14.69 30.34 38.71
CA LYS A 386 -15.28 29.84 37.46
C LYS A 386 -16.08 30.89 36.68
N VAL A 387 -16.11 32.15 37.13
CA VAL A 387 -16.94 33.22 36.57
C VAL A 387 -16.09 34.42 36.17
N LYS A 388 -16.29 34.93 34.94
CA LYS A 388 -15.61 36.16 34.50
C LYS A 388 -16.15 37.36 35.27
N ALA A 389 -15.25 38.12 35.90
CA ALA A 389 -15.60 39.37 36.56
C ALA A 389 -16.23 40.39 35.59
N ILE A 390 -17.21 41.14 36.09
CA ILE A 390 -17.88 42.25 35.40
C ILE A 390 -17.96 43.44 36.36
N ASP A 391 -17.93 44.67 35.84
CA ASP A 391 -17.79 45.89 36.67
C ASP A 391 -18.82 46.02 37.82
N PRO A 392 -20.13 45.68 37.65
CA PRO A 392 -21.08 45.71 38.75
C PRO A 392 -20.73 44.76 39.91
N LEU A 393 -20.15 43.60 39.58
CA LEU A 393 -19.70 42.61 40.56
C LEU A 393 -18.42 43.07 41.29
N VAL A 394 -17.51 43.76 40.60
CA VAL A 394 -16.34 44.39 41.22
C VAL A 394 -16.79 45.42 42.26
N ALA A 395 -17.74 46.31 41.91
CA ALA A 395 -18.27 47.31 42.82
C ALA A 395 -18.96 46.69 44.06
N VAL A 396 -19.67 45.57 43.92
CA VAL A 396 -20.27 44.84 45.05
C VAL A 396 -19.19 44.19 45.94
N ILE A 397 -18.08 43.73 45.37
CA ILE A 397 -16.94 43.18 46.13
C ILE A 397 -16.13 44.27 46.83
N GLU A 398 -16.01 45.47 46.25
CA GLU A 398 -15.46 46.65 46.93
C GLU A 398 -16.34 47.10 48.10
N LYS A 399 -17.68 47.12 47.91
CA LYS A 399 -18.66 47.33 48.99
C LYS A 399 -18.49 46.28 50.09
N MET A 400 -18.33 45.00 49.73
CA MET A 400 -18.08 43.91 50.67
C MET A 400 -16.77 44.10 51.45
N ASN A 401 -15.67 44.44 50.77
CA ASN A 401 -14.37 44.72 51.39
C ASN A 401 -14.48 45.87 52.41
N SER A 402 -15.23 46.92 52.09
CA SER A 402 -15.51 48.03 53.02
C SER A 402 -16.30 47.55 54.27
N ILE A 403 -17.32 46.73 54.08
CA ILE A 403 -18.16 46.20 55.18
C ILE A 403 -17.40 45.18 56.05
N LEU A 404 -16.64 44.26 55.45
CA LEU A 404 -15.75 43.35 56.17
C LEU A 404 -14.76 44.12 57.04
N LYS A 405 -14.21 45.22 56.51
CA LYS A 405 -13.28 46.09 57.21
C LYS A 405 -13.94 46.80 58.39
N SER A 406 -15.12 47.39 58.21
CA SER A 406 -15.88 47.97 59.34
C SER A 406 -16.28 46.91 60.38
N ALA A 407 -16.57 45.67 59.97
CA ALA A 407 -16.83 44.57 60.89
C ALA A 407 -15.57 44.13 61.65
N ALA A 408 -14.40 44.08 61.00
CA ALA A 408 -13.11 43.84 61.64
C ALA A 408 -12.78 44.92 62.68
N THR A 409 -12.99 46.19 62.33
CA THR A 409 -12.87 47.31 63.27
C THR A 409 -13.82 47.16 64.46
N LEU A 410 -15.09 46.81 64.23
CA LEU A 410 -16.08 46.63 65.29
C LEU A 410 -15.70 45.50 66.25
N ILE A 411 -15.32 44.34 65.71
CA ILE A 411 -14.83 43.19 66.49
C ILE A 411 -13.59 43.59 67.29
N GLN A 412 -12.62 44.28 66.67
CA GLN A 412 -11.39 44.70 67.35
C GLN A 412 -11.65 45.75 68.46
N THR A 413 -12.50 46.74 68.23
CA THR A 413 -12.89 47.74 69.25
C THR A 413 -13.64 47.07 70.40
N TYR A 414 -14.60 46.19 70.11
CA TYR A 414 -15.37 45.48 71.13
C TYR A 414 -14.49 44.53 71.96
N ARG A 415 -13.62 43.73 71.32
CA ARG A 415 -12.66 42.84 72.02
C ARG A 415 -11.55 43.59 72.79
N LYS A 416 -11.30 44.87 72.49
CA LYS A 416 -10.46 45.76 73.31
C LYS A 416 -11.13 46.24 74.60
N GLN A 417 -12.46 46.30 74.66
CA GLN A 417 -13.20 46.66 75.88
C GLN A 417 -13.19 45.50 76.89
N GLY A 418 -12.94 45.81 78.16
CA GLY A 418 -13.07 44.87 79.27
C GLY A 418 -14.51 44.36 79.42
N ALA A 419 -14.68 43.19 80.03
CA ALA A 419 -15.98 42.50 80.10
C ALA A 419 -17.12 43.37 80.69
N ILE A 420 -16.82 44.18 81.72
CA ILE A 420 -17.76 45.12 82.34
C ILE A 420 -18.19 46.20 81.34
N ALA A 421 -17.23 46.85 80.67
CA ALA A 421 -17.49 47.90 79.68
C ALA A 421 -18.24 47.39 78.44
N ARG A 422 -17.93 46.16 77.98
CA ARG A 422 -18.66 45.50 76.87
C ARG A 422 -20.15 45.35 77.14
N ARG A 423 -20.53 45.00 78.38
CA ARG A 423 -21.92 44.73 78.77
C ARG A 423 -22.68 46.01 79.14
N LEU A 424 -22.06 46.95 79.86
CA LEU A 424 -22.72 48.19 80.31
C LEU A 424 -22.87 49.26 79.21
N ASN A 425 -22.04 49.24 78.16
CA ASN A 425 -22.17 50.18 77.05
C ASN A 425 -23.24 49.71 76.04
N MET A 426 -24.45 50.26 76.12
CA MET A 426 -25.59 49.82 75.30
C MET A 426 -25.40 50.08 73.79
N SER A 427 -24.55 51.05 73.39
CA SER A 427 -24.27 51.31 71.98
C SER A 427 -23.62 50.12 71.26
N ASN A 428 -22.93 49.24 72.00
CA ASN A 428 -22.43 47.97 71.46
C ASN A 428 -23.56 47.14 70.80
N SER A 429 -24.73 47.01 71.44
CA SER A 429 -25.83 46.21 70.90
C SER A 429 -26.42 46.82 69.62
N ALA A 430 -26.50 48.16 69.55
CA ALA A 430 -26.93 48.87 68.34
C ALA A 430 -25.90 48.73 67.20
N ASN A 431 -24.60 48.86 67.52
CA ASN A 431 -23.51 48.76 66.55
C ASN A 431 -23.37 47.35 65.93
N PHE A 432 -23.57 46.28 66.71
CA PHE A 432 -23.64 44.92 66.16
C PHE A 432 -24.89 44.71 65.29
N THR A 433 -26.06 45.24 65.68
CA THR A 433 -27.29 45.16 64.87
C THR A 433 -27.12 45.85 63.52
N GLY A 434 -26.64 47.10 63.51
CA GLY A 434 -26.36 47.85 62.29
C GLY A 434 -25.23 47.26 61.42
N MET A 435 -24.35 46.41 61.98
CA MET A 435 -23.38 45.65 61.20
C MET A 435 -23.99 44.39 60.57
N ALA A 436 -24.84 43.67 61.32
CA ALA A 436 -25.59 42.53 60.82
C ALA A 436 -26.48 42.91 59.62
N GLU A 437 -27.16 44.07 59.68
CA GLU A 437 -27.93 44.64 58.58
C GLU A 437 -27.06 44.92 57.34
N LYS A 438 -25.90 45.57 57.51
CA LYS A 438 -24.96 45.87 56.42
C LYS A 438 -24.44 44.60 55.73
N ILE A 439 -24.06 43.58 56.50
CA ILE A 439 -23.59 42.29 55.96
C ILE A 439 -24.74 41.56 55.25
N SER A 440 -25.97 41.62 55.77
CA SER A 440 -27.13 40.98 55.15
C SER A 440 -27.51 41.64 53.82
N SER A 441 -27.51 42.98 53.76
CA SER A 441 -27.67 43.72 52.49
C SER A 441 -26.57 43.37 51.48
N CYS A 442 -25.29 43.39 51.89
CA CYS A 442 -24.20 43.11 50.97
C CYS A 442 -24.18 41.65 50.50
N SER A 443 -24.62 40.71 51.34
CA SER A 443 -24.78 39.29 50.96
C SER A 443 -25.89 39.12 49.93
N GLN A 444 -26.99 39.87 50.04
CA GLN A 444 -28.08 39.85 49.07
C GLN A 444 -27.62 40.43 47.72
N ASP A 445 -26.94 41.59 47.71
CA ASP A 445 -26.35 42.18 46.51
C ASP A 445 -25.39 41.20 45.80
N LEU A 446 -24.56 40.50 46.58
CA LEU A 446 -23.59 39.54 46.09
C LEU A 446 -24.25 38.29 45.50
N MET A 447 -25.23 37.68 46.19
CA MET A 447 -25.98 36.52 45.67
C MET A 447 -26.72 36.86 44.37
N LEU A 448 -27.31 38.06 44.27
CA LEU A 448 -27.94 38.55 43.04
C LEU A 448 -26.93 38.74 41.91
N SER A 449 -25.78 39.38 42.20
CA SER A 449 -24.72 39.64 41.22
C SER A 449 -24.05 38.38 40.69
N LEU A 450 -23.97 37.32 41.52
CA LEU A 450 -23.40 36.02 41.17
C LEU A 450 -24.43 35.02 40.60
N GLN A 451 -25.72 35.39 40.53
CA GLN A 451 -26.83 34.52 40.11
C GLN A 451 -26.91 33.19 40.89
N ILE A 452 -26.49 33.20 42.17
CA ILE A 452 -26.43 31.99 43.00
C ILE A 452 -27.85 31.52 43.34
N GLN A 453 -28.16 30.27 42.96
CA GLN A 453 -29.38 29.60 43.43
C GLN A 453 -29.25 29.29 44.93
N GLN A 454 -30.27 29.67 45.69
CA GLN A 454 -30.29 29.60 47.16
C GLN A 454 -30.14 28.16 47.64
N THR A 455 -28.96 27.84 48.19
CA THR A 455 -28.56 26.48 48.61
C THR A 455 -28.02 26.41 50.05
N GLY A 456 -27.77 27.57 50.69
CA GLY A 456 -27.42 27.69 52.11
C GLY A 456 -28.58 28.27 52.93
N ASP A 457 -28.53 28.10 54.26
CA ASP A 457 -29.57 28.60 55.15
C ASP A 457 -29.52 30.13 55.31
N ILE A 458 -30.57 30.80 54.84
CA ILE A 458 -30.74 32.26 54.88
C ILE A 458 -31.17 32.75 56.27
N SER A 459 -31.51 31.84 57.20
CA SER A 459 -31.84 32.19 58.60
C SER A 459 -30.71 32.99 59.27
N ILE A 460 -29.45 32.71 58.93
CA ILE A 460 -28.25 33.41 59.44
C ILE A 460 -28.28 34.91 59.13
N LEU A 461 -28.84 35.31 57.98
CA LEU A 461 -28.96 36.73 57.60
C LEU A 461 -30.21 37.39 58.20
N THR A 462 -31.26 36.62 58.49
CA THR A 462 -32.59 37.15 58.86
C THR A 462 -32.91 37.07 60.35
N ARG A 463 -32.18 36.26 61.13
CA ARG A 463 -32.27 36.23 62.59
C ARG A 463 -31.73 37.53 63.21
N GLY A 464 -32.27 37.92 64.36
CA GLY A 464 -31.73 39.02 65.17
C GLY A 464 -30.34 38.70 65.74
N VAL A 465 -29.59 39.73 66.14
CA VAL A 465 -28.32 39.56 66.87
C VAL A 465 -28.63 38.98 68.27
N PRO A 466 -27.93 37.93 68.72
CA PRO A 466 -28.17 37.34 70.03
C PRO A 466 -27.80 38.29 71.17
N GLN A 467 -28.57 38.21 72.26
CA GLN A 467 -28.27 38.86 73.52
C GLN A 467 -27.95 37.79 74.55
N ASP A 468 -26.81 37.92 75.24
CA ASP A 468 -26.47 37.05 76.35
C ASP A 468 -27.32 37.41 77.58
N GLN A 469 -27.54 36.47 78.50
CA GLN A 469 -28.20 36.75 79.79
C GLN A 469 -27.53 37.93 80.54
N GLN A 470 -26.21 38.08 80.40
CA GLN A 470 -25.45 39.20 80.96
C GLN A 470 -25.78 40.55 80.30
N ASP A 471 -26.16 40.58 79.01
CA ASP A 471 -26.61 41.82 78.36
C ASP A 471 -27.99 42.24 78.86
N VAL A 472 -28.90 41.28 79.03
CA VAL A 472 -30.25 41.52 79.57
C VAL A 472 -30.15 42.06 81.00
N GLU A 473 -29.27 41.50 81.83
CA GLU A 473 -29.04 41.98 83.18
C GLU A 473 -28.28 43.32 83.23
N ALA A 474 -27.37 43.60 82.30
CA ALA A 474 -26.78 44.93 82.13
C ALA A 474 -27.83 45.97 81.74
N GLN A 475 -28.68 45.66 80.77
CA GLN A 475 -29.74 46.54 80.31
C GLN A 475 -30.75 46.83 81.42
N GLN A 476 -31.17 45.82 82.18
CA GLN A 476 -32.03 46.00 83.36
C GLN A 476 -31.35 46.86 84.44
N PHE A 477 -30.06 46.63 84.73
CA PHE A 477 -29.31 47.42 85.71
C PHE A 477 -29.13 48.88 85.27
N VAL A 478 -28.87 49.13 83.98
CA VAL A 478 -28.78 50.47 83.41
C VAL A 478 -30.13 51.18 83.44
N MET A 479 -31.23 50.47 83.14
CA MET A 479 -32.58 51.03 83.22
C MET A 479 -33.02 51.33 84.66
N SER A 480 -32.67 50.49 85.65
CA SER A 480 -33.04 50.73 87.06
C SER A 480 -32.30 51.90 87.70
N HIS A 481 -31.10 52.24 87.20
CA HIS A 481 -30.24 53.30 87.75
C HIS A 481 -30.24 54.61 86.93
N GLY A 482 -31.29 54.86 86.15
CA GLY A 482 -31.51 56.16 85.50
C GLY A 482 -30.89 56.32 84.11
N GLY A 483 -30.45 55.24 83.47
CA GLY A 483 -29.93 55.23 82.10
C GLY A 483 -28.40 55.18 82.01
N GLN A 484 -27.89 55.03 80.78
CA GLN A 484 -26.48 54.72 80.55
C GLN A 484 -25.54 55.81 81.09
N ASP A 485 -25.88 57.09 80.95
CA ASP A 485 -25.02 58.19 81.39
C ASP A 485 -24.87 58.26 82.90
N ALA A 486 -25.89 57.85 83.67
CA ALA A 486 -25.82 57.78 85.13
C ALA A 486 -24.83 56.70 85.59
N VAL A 487 -24.84 55.53 84.93
CA VAL A 487 -23.89 54.44 85.23
C VAL A 487 -22.48 54.73 84.69
N LYS A 488 -22.36 55.36 83.51
CA LYS A 488 -21.07 55.68 82.85
C LYS A 488 -20.19 56.66 83.65
N HIS A 489 -20.80 57.51 84.48
CA HIS A 489 -20.08 58.54 85.25
C HIS A 489 -20.00 58.25 86.76
N ASN A 490 -20.62 57.17 87.25
CA ASN A 490 -20.55 56.79 88.67
C ASN A 490 -19.78 55.45 88.85
N PRO A 491 -18.55 55.47 89.41
CA PRO A 491 -17.76 54.25 89.59
C PRO A 491 -18.37 53.27 90.60
N GLU A 492 -19.16 53.73 91.57
CA GLU A 492 -19.76 52.87 92.60
C GLU A 492 -20.81 51.93 91.98
N LEU A 493 -21.62 52.42 91.03
CA LEU A 493 -22.59 51.60 90.28
C LEU A 493 -21.90 50.58 89.36
N VAL A 494 -20.72 50.92 88.82
CA VAL A 494 -19.93 50.01 87.99
C VAL A 494 -19.28 48.92 88.87
N GLU A 495 -18.85 49.24 90.08
CA GLU A 495 -18.35 48.25 91.05
C GLU A 495 -19.48 47.35 91.58
N GLU A 496 -20.68 47.89 91.83
CA GLU A 496 -21.86 47.10 92.21
C GLU A 496 -22.22 46.08 91.11
N TYR A 497 -22.29 46.52 89.85
CA TYR A 497 -22.52 45.63 88.71
C TYR A 497 -21.40 44.58 88.58
N ALA A 498 -20.13 44.98 88.71
CA ALA A 498 -18.99 44.07 88.67
C ALA A 498 -19.10 42.97 89.75
N LYS A 499 -19.41 43.35 90.99
CA LYS A 499 -19.66 42.42 92.11
C LYS A 499 -20.83 41.48 91.84
N LYS A 500 -21.97 42.01 91.36
CA LYS A 500 -23.16 41.22 91.00
C LYS A 500 -22.82 40.14 89.95
N MET A 501 -22.06 40.50 88.92
CA MET A 501 -21.69 39.60 87.83
C MET A 501 -20.43 38.76 88.09
N GLN A 502 -19.85 38.83 89.29
CA GLN A 502 -18.60 38.16 89.68
C GLN A 502 -17.39 38.51 88.79
N LEU A 503 -17.38 39.72 88.23
CA LEU A 503 -16.32 40.23 87.36
C LEU A 503 -15.29 41.02 88.16
N THR A 504 -14.01 40.78 87.94
CA THR A 504 -12.92 41.57 88.52
C THR A 504 -12.89 42.97 87.90
N MET A 505 -13.14 43.99 88.71
CA MET A 505 -12.91 45.39 88.31
C MET A 505 -11.41 45.66 88.20
N SER A 506 -11.01 46.49 87.23
CA SER A 506 -9.65 47.00 87.08
C SER A 506 -9.70 48.49 86.78
N ASP A 507 -8.66 49.23 87.15
CA ASP A 507 -8.62 50.70 87.07
C ASP A 507 -8.97 51.26 85.67
N GLN A 508 -8.61 50.52 84.61
CA GLN A 508 -8.91 50.85 83.20
C GLN A 508 -10.40 50.72 82.81
N VAL A 509 -11.27 50.13 83.64
CA VAL A 509 -12.69 49.93 83.29
C VAL A 509 -13.41 51.28 83.14
N MET A 510 -13.15 52.25 84.02
CA MET A 510 -13.80 53.56 83.93
C MET A 510 -13.30 54.37 82.73
N GLU A 511 -12.01 54.29 82.40
CA GLU A 511 -11.43 54.87 81.19
C GLU A 511 -12.07 54.28 79.92
N GLN A 512 -12.23 52.95 79.86
CA GLN A 512 -12.88 52.24 78.75
C GLN A 512 -14.40 52.50 78.66
N MET A 513 -15.07 52.76 79.78
CA MET A 513 -16.48 53.19 79.82
C MET A 513 -16.63 54.63 79.31
N GLN A 514 -15.68 55.51 79.61
CA GLN A 514 -15.73 56.93 79.25
C GLN A 514 -15.34 57.19 77.79
N CYS A 515 -14.38 56.43 77.25
CA CYS A 515 -13.92 56.52 75.87
C CYS A 515 -15.09 56.43 74.85
N SER A 516 -14.99 57.20 73.78
CA SER A 516 -15.92 57.18 72.64
C SER A 516 -15.67 55.92 71.80
N MET A 517 -16.74 55.21 71.42
CA MET A 517 -16.57 54.00 70.59
C MET A 517 -16.21 54.38 69.15
N GLU A 518 -16.76 55.50 68.70
CA GLU A 518 -16.61 56.09 67.38
C GLU A 518 -15.15 56.49 67.11
N ASP A 519 -14.45 57.04 68.11
CA ASP A 519 -13.04 57.42 68.01
C ASP A 519 -12.13 56.17 67.91
N LEU A 520 -12.39 55.15 68.73
CA LEU A 520 -11.69 53.87 68.69
C LEU A 520 -11.95 53.09 67.39
N LEU A 521 -13.15 53.21 66.82
CA LEU A 521 -13.46 52.69 65.49
C LEU A 521 -12.66 53.44 64.41
N GLY A 522 -12.54 54.76 64.51
CA GLY A 522 -11.69 55.56 63.61
C GLY A 522 -10.22 55.12 63.62
N GLU A 523 -9.60 55.07 64.80
CA GLU A 523 -8.19 54.67 64.96
C GLU A 523 -7.92 53.25 64.43
N ASN A 524 -8.76 52.27 64.85
CA ASN A 524 -8.61 50.89 64.39
C ASN A 524 -8.82 50.76 62.88
N GLN A 525 -9.75 51.53 62.28
CA GLN A 525 -9.97 51.47 60.83
C GLN A 525 -8.76 52.00 60.05
N SER A 526 -8.20 53.15 60.43
CA SER A 526 -6.99 53.69 59.79
C SER A 526 -5.78 52.75 59.96
N ARG A 527 -5.67 52.06 61.10
CA ARG A 527 -4.65 51.04 61.32
C ARG A 527 -4.82 49.81 60.41
N ILE A 528 -6.06 49.39 60.15
CA ILE A 528 -6.36 48.31 59.20
C ILE A 528 -6.05 48.75 57.76
N GLU A 529 -6.33 50.00 57.38
CA GLU A 529 -5.97 50.56 56.06
C GLU A 529 -4.46 50.49 55.80
N ALA A 530 -3.64 50.91 56.77
CA ALA A 530 -2.18 50.85 56.67
C ALA A 530 -1.67 49.41 56.46
N LEU A 531 -2.16 48.46 57.26
CA LEU A 531 -1.79 47.04 57.16
C LEU A 531 -2.21 46.40 55.82
N MET A 532 -3.34 46.83 55.25
CA MET A 532 -3.76 46.37 53.93
C MET A 532 -2.82 46.87 52.82
N LEU A 533 -2.46 48.16 52.85
CA LEU A 533 -1.59 48.80 51.85
C LEU A 533 -0.17 48.18 51.81
N GLU A 534 0.36 47.86 52.99
CA GLU A 534 1.68 47.23 53.18
C GLU A 534 1.72 45.79 52.62
N ASN A 535 0.65 45.01 52.83
CA ASN A 535 0.58 43.62 52.40
C ASN A 535 0.19 43.45 50.91
N SER A 536 -0.65 44.34 50.36
CA SER A 536 -1.14 44.21 48.98
C SER A 536 -0.06 44.52 47.92
N SER A 537 0.81 45.48 48.19
CA SER A 537 1.81 45.97 47.22
C SER A 537 2.91 44.93 46.92
N ASN A 538 3.56 44.38 47.95
CA ASN A 538 4.65 43.42 47.78
C ASN A 538 4.18 42.06 47.21
N THR A 539 3.10 41.50 47.76
CA THR A 539 2.66 40.13 47.43
C THR A 539 2.21 40.00 45.97
N VAL A 540 1.45 40.98 45.48
CA VAL A 540 0.96 40.99 44.08
C VAL A 540 2.11 41.22 43.10
N ALA A 541 3.03 42.14 43.40
CA ALA A 541 4.17 42.45 42.53
C ALA A 541 5.12 41.26 42.33
N MET A 542 5.42 40.50 43.40
CA MET A 542 6.26 39.30 43.27
C MET A 542 5.57 38.17 42.51
N THR A 543 4.28 37.95 42.75
CA THR A 543 3.51 36.88 42.09
C THR A 543 3.41 37.10 40.57
N ILE A 544 3.06 38.32 40.15
CA ILE A 544 3.00 38.70 38.72
C ILE A 544 4.37 38.54 38.05
N LYS A 545 5.46 38.92 38.74
CA LYS A 545 6.82 38.81 38.21
C LYS A 545 7.28 37.35 38.04
N ALA A 546 6.88 36.45 38.93
CA ALA A 546 7.15 35.02 38.79
C ALA A 546 6.41 34.43 37.59
N MET A 547 5.08 34.65 37.50
CA MET A 547 4.26 34.15 36.40
C MET A 547 4.70 34.70 35.02
N ALA A 548 5.14 35.96 34.95
CA ALA A 548 5.64 36.57 33.72
C ALA A 548 7.00 36.00 33.25
N ASN A 549 7.83 35.49 34.16
CA ASN A 549 9.05 34.77 33.81
C ASN A 549 8.74 33.35 33.33
N GLU A 550 7.93 32.60 34.09
CA GLU A 550 7.55 31.23 33.73
C GLU A 550 6.84 31.18 32.37
N ALA A 551 5.88 32.09 32.13
CA ALA A 551 5.22 32.21 30.83
C ALA A 551 6.21 32.53 29.70
N ARG A 552 7.23 33.37 29.94
CA ARG A 552 8.25 33.70 28.94
C ARG A 552 9.20 32.53 28.66
N GLU A 553 9.57 31.77 29.69
CA GLU A 553 10.41 30.57 29.54
C GLU A 553 9.67 29.48 28.77
N GLN A 554 8.40 29.24 29.10
CA GLN A 554 7.52 28.37 28.31
C GLN A 554 7.32 28.91 26.87
N GLU A 555 7.14 30.22 26.66
CA GLU A 555 7.02 30.81 25.32
C GLU A 555 8.29 30.69 24.48
N ALA A 556 9.48 30.83 25.10
CA ALA A 556 10.78 30.70 24.44
C ALA A 556 11.12 29.27 24.03
N GLU A 557 10.45 28.27 24.61
CA GLU A 557 10.71 26.86 24.29
C GLU A 557 10.31 26.52 22.85
N GLN A 558 11.26 25.89 22.13
CA GLN A 558 11.11 25.46 20.75
C GLN A 558 9.90 24.53 20.59
N ARG A 559 9.03 24.86 19.63
CA ARG A 559 7.98 23.96 19.18
C ARG A 559 8.55 22.94 18.22
N LEU A 560 8.22 21.68 18.44
CA LEU A 560 8.63 20.53 17.64
C LEU A 560 7.39 19.86 17.04
N THR A 561 7.47 19.35 15.82
CA THR A 561 6.38 18.56 15.23
C THR A 561 6.58 17.09 15.55
N CYS A 562 5.57 16.44 16.12
CA CYS A 562 5.62 15.02 16.44
C CYS A 562 5.31 14.16 15.21
N LEU A 563 6.29 13.38 14.73
CA LEU A 563 6.17 12.59 13.51
C LEU A 563 5.19 11.40 13.60
N GLN A 564 4.74 11.06 14.80
CA GLN A 564 3.79 9.97 15.07
C GLN A 564 2.32 10.39 14.93
N CYS A 565 2.01 11.67 15.19
CA CYS A 565 0.64 12.20 15.24
C CYS A 565 0.47 13.59 14.58
N ASP A 566 1.52 14.11 13.95
CA ASP A 566 1.62 15.40 13.24
C ASP A 566 1.19 16.66 14.03
N LYS A 567 1.21 16.59 15.38
CA LYS A 567 0.92 17.72 16.27
C LYS A 567 2.18 18.47 16.67
N GLU A 568 2.10 19.79 16.80
CA GLU A 568 3.11 20.59 17.53
C GLU A 568 3.12 20.20 19.02
N TYR A 569 4.31 20.13 19.60
CA TYR A 569 4.54 19.88 21.01
C TYR A 569 5.78 20.65 21.54
N ARG A 570 5.98 20.58 22.86
CA ARG A 570 7.13 21.12 23.61
C ARG A 570 7.65 20.03 24.54
N GLU A 571 8.96 19.99 24.80
CA GLU A 571 9.57 18.96 25.65
C GLU A 571 9.16 19.09 27.12
N SER A 572 8.92 20.31 27.63
CA SER A 572 8.34 20.54 28.96
C SER A 572 6.96 19.90 29.15
N GLY A 573 6.17 19.80 28.07
CA GLY A 573 4.87 19.14 28.04
C GLY A 573 4.92 17.68 27.56
N ASN A 574 6.10 17.14 27.28
CA ASN A 574 6.26 15.85 26.59
C ASN A 574 6.17 14.64 27.55
N GLY A 575 5.05 14.52 28.27
CA GLY A 575 4.79 13.41 29.18
C GLY A 575 4.46 12.08 28.46
N PRO A 576 4.50 10.93 29.16
CA PRO A 576 4.23 9.59 28.61
C PRO A 576 2.85 9.34 27.97
N GLN A 577 1.96 10.31 27.96
CA GLN A 577 0.64 10.24 27.32
C GLN A 577 0.33 11.45 26.41
N ALA A 578 1.30 12.32 26.15
CA ALA A 578 1.09 13.54 25.35
C ALA A 578 0.80 13.22 23.88
N CYS A 579 1.57 12.28 23.29
CA CYS A 579 1.28 11.75 21.97
C CYS A 579 0.19 10.68 22.04
N SER A 580 -0.87 10.87 21.25
CA SER A 580 -1.84 9.83 20.89
C SER A 580 -1.66 9.51 19.41
N PHE A 581 -1.32 8.26 19.09
CA PHE A 581 -1.10 7.80 17.72
C PHE A 581 -1.60 6.35 17.56
N HIS A 582 -1.69 5.88 16.31
CA HIS A 582 -1.98 4.48 16.03
C HIS A 582 -0.71 3.76 15.59
N LYS A 583 -0.44 2.60 16.22
CA LYS A 583 0.48 1.63 15.63
C LYS A 583 -0.13 1.14 14.33
N ALA A 584 0.63 1.21 13.24
CA ALA A 584 0.10 0.91 11.92
C ALA A 584 -0.08 -0.60 11.73
N THR A 585 -1.33 -1.05 11.69
CA THR A 585 -1.70 -2.44 11.34
C THR A 585 -1.70 -2.70 9.85
N GLU A 586 -1.85 -1.67 9.03
CA GLU A 586 -1.88 -1.72 7.57
C GLU A 586 -1.26 -0.43 7.00
N ILE A 587 -0.75 -0.48 5.77
CA ILE A 587 -0.08 0.67 5.12
C ILE A 587 -1.07 1.79 4.77
N GLU A 588 -2.32 1.43 4.44
CA GLU A 588 -3.39 2.36 4.04
C GLU A 588 -4.70 2.19 4.85
N GLY A 589 -4.61 1.58 6.05
CA GLY A 589 -5.77 1.33 6.90
C GLY A 589 -6.37 2.61 7.50
N SER A 590 -7.70 2.73 7.46
CA SER A 590 -8.41 3.75 8.24
C SER A 590 -8.53 3.30 9.71
N PHE A 591 -7.92 4.06 10.62
CA PHE A 591 -7.84 3.65 12.02
C PHE A 591 -9.18 3.75 12.74
N SER A 592 -9.80 2.60 12.91
CA SER A 592 -11.02 2.41 13.67
C SER A 592 -10.78 2.44 15.19
N CYS A 593 -10.07 3.42 15.75
CA CYS A 593 -10.25 3.72 17.19
C CYS A 593 -11.69 4.14 17.50
N CYS A 594 -12.41 4.59 16.47
CA CYS A 594 -13.87 4.75 16.42
C CYS A 594 -14.67 3.42 16.32
N GLY A 595 -14.06 2.22 16.39
CA GLY A 595 -14.83 0.96 16.44
C GLY A 595 -14.20 -0.39 16.03
N ASN A 596 -12.87 -0.59 15.94
CA ASN A 596 -12.28 -1.91 15.62
C ASN A 596 -10.75 -2.08 15.85
N ARG A 597 -10.37 -3.33 16.17
CA ARG A 597 -9.05 -4.01 16.20
C ARG A 597 -7.76 -3.37 16.77
N ALA A 598 -7.45 -2.09 16.60
CA ALA A 598 -6.20 -1.51 17.11
C ALA A 598 -6.44 -0.13 17.75
N GLY A 599 -6.34 -0.08 19.07
CA GLY A 599 -6.59 1.14 19.85
C GLY A 599 -5.45 2.17 19.76
N CYS A 600 -5.76 3.41 20.15
CA CYS A 600 -4.78 4.47 20.33
C CYS A 600 -3.66 4.01 21.27
N THR A 601 -2.41 4.12 20.83
CA THR A 601 -1.25 4.04 21.71
C THR A 601 -0.91 5.44 22.21
N PHE A 602 -0.48 5.52 23.46
CA PHE A 602 -0.05 6.75 24.11
C PHE A 602 1.45 6.66 24.43
N SER A 603 2.20 7.73 24.17
CA SER A 603 3.63 7.86 24.50
C SER A 603 4.04 9.33 24.64
N ASN A 604 5.31 9.57 24.96
CA ASN A 604 5.97 10.83 24.59
C ASN A 604 5.82 11.05 23.08
N HIS A 605 5.66 12.31 22.68
CA HIS A 605 5.93 12.79 21.33
C HIS A 605 7.40 12.60 20.96
N ARG A 606 7.65 12.43 19.66
CA ARG A 606 9.00 12.37 19.08
C ARG A 606 9.12 13.21 17.82
N SER A 607 10.17 14.03 17.77
CA SER A 607 10.58 14.87 16.65
C SER A 607 11.48 14.18 15.61
N ALA A 608 11.96 12.96 15.92
CA ALA A 608 12.79 12.13 15.04
C ALA A 608 12.13 10.78 14.72
N HIS A 609 12.30 10.29 13.49
CA HIS A 609 11.86 8.95 13.09
C HIS A 609 12.67 7.87 13.83
N HIS A 610 11.99 6.79 14.22
CA HIS A 610 12.56 5.66 14.96
C HIS A 610 11.93 4.34 14.47
N CYS A 611 12.63 3.22 14.66
CA CYS A 611 12.17 1.90 14.26
C CYS A 611 11.53 1.06 15.39
N GLU A 612 11.51 1.54 16.65
CA GLU A 612 10.98 0.80 17.82
C GLU A 612 9.55 0.26 17.68
N TYR A 613 8.70 0.88 16.85
CA TYR A 613 7.35 0.40 16.52
C TYR A 613 6.82 1.06 15.23
N PRO A 614 6.02 0.34 14.41
CA PRO A 614 5.50 0.86 13.14
C PRO A 614 4.37 1.89 13.34
N TYR A 615 4.42 2.96 12.56
CA TYR A 615 3.36 3.97 12.42
C TYR A 615 3.28 4.48 10.97
N THR A 616 2.12 4.95 10.51
CA THR A 616 1.86 5.13 9.06
C THR A 616 2.80 6.12 8.38
N ASN A 617 3.18 7.21 9.07
CA ASN A 617 4.12 8.20 8.52
C ASN A 617 5.55 7.67 8.43
N PHE A 618 5.95 6.71 9.29
CA PHE A 618 7.24 6.02 9.17
C PHE A 618 7.32 5.20 7.88
N PHE A 619 6.28 4.46 7.50
CA PHE A 619 6.29 3.69 6.24
C PHE A 619 6.42 4.59 5.01
N LYS A 620 5.72 5.74 5.01
CA LYS A 620 5.85 6.76 3.94
C LYS A 620 7.28 7.34 3.87
N PHE A 621 7.88 7.63 5.02
CA PHE A 621 9.26 8.12 5.14
C PHE A 621 10.30 7.09 4.65
N ALA A 622 10.23 5.85 5.15
CA ALA A 622 11.14 4.78 4.76
C ALA A 622 11.00 4.44 3.26
N SER A 623 9.78 4.40 2.72
CA SER A 623 9.53 4.20 1.29
C SER A 623 10.04 5.36 0.43
N ALA A 624 9.94 6.62 0.91
CA ALA A 624 10.47 7.78 0.22
C ALA A 624 12.01 7.77 0.10
N ILE A 625 12.71 7.09 1.01
CA ILE A 625 14.15 6.89 0.99
C ILE A 625 14.54 5.65 0.17
N LEU A 626 13.89 4.50 0.42
CA LEU A 626 14.30 3.20 -0.13
C LEU A 626 13.80 2.92 -1.56
N GLY A 627 12.61 3.43 -1.91
CA GLY A 627 11.90 3.10 -3.16
C GLY A 627 12.41 3.80 -4.42
N TYR A 628 13.50 4.56 -4.33
CA TYR A 628 14.08 5.33 -5.43
C TYR A 628 15.60 5.15 -5.48
N THR A 629 16.19 5.42 -6.65
CA THR A 629 17.64 5.31 -6.91
C THR A 629 18.38 6.65 -6.82
N ASP A 630 17.68 7.80 -6.82
CA ASP A 630 18.30 9.13 -6.70
C ASP A 630 18.39 9.63 -5.25
N THR A 631 17.82 8.87 -4.29
CA THR A 631 17.73 9.18 -2.86
C THR A 631 18.87 8.61 -2.03
N ARG A 632 19.53 7.54 -2.50
CA ARG A 632 20.54 6.80 -1.74
C ARG A 632 21.60 6.18 -2.65
N ASP A 633 22.80 6.05 -2.12
CA ASP A 633 23.96 5.41 -2.76
C ASP A 633 24.25 4.10 -2.01
N GLU A 634 23.84 2.94 -2.53
CA GLU A 634 24.00 1.66 -1.82
C GLU A 634 25.48 1.23 -1.82
N TRP A 635 26.16 1.40 -0.69
CA TRP A 635 27.54 0.96 -0.49
C TRP A 635 27.62 -0.57 -0.48
N LEU A 636 26.69 -1.23 0.19
CA LEU A 636 26.58 -2.67 0.27
C LEU A 636 25.12 -3.06 0.48
N ALA A 637 24.60 -3.92 -0.39
CA ALA A 637 23.33 -4.62 -0.19
C ALA A 637 23.55 -6.13 -0.32
N LEU A 638 22.94 -6.88 0.60
CA LEU A 638 22.78 -8.32 0.52
C LEU A 638 21.27 -8.62 0.45
N GLU A 639 20.87 -9.41 -0.52
CA GLU A 639 19.49 -9.87 -0.68
C GLU A 639 19.52 -11.33 -1.15
N GLU A 640 18.82 -12.20 -0.43
CA GLU A 640 18.63 -13.61 -0.81
C GLU A 640 17.13 -13.93 -0.84
N GLN A 641 16.73 -14.74 -1.81
CA GLN A 641 15.39 -15.29 -1.88
C GLN A 641 15.37 -16.77 -1.47
N ASP A 642 14.46 -17.09 -0.57
CA ASP A 642 14.04 -18.45 -0.27
C ASP A 642 13.37 -19.06 -1.52
N LEU A 643 13.98 -20.12 -2.06
CA LEU A 643 13.53 -20.77 -3.29
C LEU A 643 12.24 -21.59 -3.12
N MET A 644 11.81 -21.87 -1.89
CA MET A 644 10.58 -22.59 -1.56
C MET A 644 9.42 -21.66 -1.21
N THR A 645 9.65 -20.67 -0.34
CA THR A 645 8.58 -19.75 0.12
C THR A 645 8.42 -18.51 -0.75
N ASN A 646 9.39 -18.21 -1.62
CA ASN A 646 9.58 -16.92 -2.30
C ASN A 646 9.83 -15.72 -1.37
N GLY A 647 9.98 -15.94 -0.05
CA GLY A 647 10.37 -14.90 0.90
C GLY A 647 11.76 -14.34 0.61
N TYR A 648 11.98 -13.07 0.91
CA TYR A 648 13.28 -12.40 0.74
C TYR A 648 13.82 -11.95 2.09
N GLN A 649 15.10 -12.22 2.35
CA GLN A 649 15.84 -11.61 3.44
C GLN A 649 16.81 -10.58 2.85
N ARG A 650 16.72 -9.32 3.30
CA ARG A 650 17.57 -8.21 2.84
C ARG A 650 18.28 -7.55 4.02
N ALA A 651 19.50 -7.09 3.78
CA ALA A 651 20.18 -6.09 4.58
C ALA A 651 20.95 -5.14 3.65
N SER A 652 21.04 -3.85 3.98
CA SER A 652 21.75 -2.87 3.16
C SER A 652 22.26 -1.68 3.97
N VAL A 653 23.46 -1.21 3.65
CA VAL A 653 24.05 0.06 4.10
C VAL A 653 24.23 0.99 2.90
N ALA A 654 23.83 2.25 3.06
CA ALA A 654 23.86 3.24 1.98
C ALA A 654 24.19 4.65 2.49
N LYS A 655 24.75 5.51 1.65
CA LYS A 655 24.72 6.96 1.88
C LYS A 655 23.33 7.50 1.57
N LEU A 656 22.80 8.36 2.43
CA LEU A 656 21.59 9.12 2.13
C LEU A 656 21.96 10.35 1.27
N ILE A 657 21.39 10.42 0.07
CA ILE A 657 21.58 11.56 -0.87
C ILE A 657 20.44 12.57 -0.71
N ARG A 658 19.20 12.11 -0.51
CA ARG A 658 17.98 12.94 -0.38
C ARG A 658 16.96 12.25 0.54
N TRP A 659 16.16 13.03 1.27
CA TRP A 659 15.01 12.50 2.03
C TRP A 659 13.89 11.91 1.17
N ARG A 660 13.79 12.36 -0.09
CA ARG A 660 12.79 11.91 -1.09
C ARG A 660 13.29 12.22 -2.49
N SER A 661 12.88 11.42 -3.46
CA SER A 661 13.19 11.64 -4.88
C SER A 661 12.86 13.06 -5.34
N HIS A 662 13.70 13.62 -6.20
CA HIS A 662 13.61 14.98 -6.76
C HIS A 662 13.70 16.17 -5.77
N ILE A 663 13.81 15.96 -4.46
CA ILE A 663 14.09 17.03 -3.47
C ILE A 663 15.60 17.35 -3.44
N GLU A 664 16.01 18.50 -2.92
CA GLU A 664 17.43 18.91 -2.79
C GLU A 664 18.32 17.84 -2.12
N ARG A 665 19.61 17.82 -2.49
CA ARG A 665 20.60 16.89 -1.89
C ARG A 665 20.96 17.32 -0.48
N LEU A 666 21.23 16.35 0.40
CA LEU A 666 21.72 16.61 1.74
C LEU A 666 23.15 17.17 1.70
N SER A 667 23.37 18.25 2.45
CA SER A 667 24.69 18.87 2.62
C SER A 667 25.55 18.19 3.70
N LYS A 668 24.93 17.50 4.65
CA LYS A 668 25.60 16.63 5.63
C LYS A 668 25.68 15.21 5.11
N ASN A 669 26.81 14.53 5.32
CA ASN A 669 26.89 13.08 5.17
C ASN A 669 25.96 12.41 6.19
N MET A 670 25.17 11.45 5.72
CA MET A 670 24.34 10.59 6.54
C MET A 670 24.37 9.18 5.95
N MET A 671 24.37 8.16 6.81
CA MET A 671 24.27 6.76 6.46
C MET A 671 22.87 6.24 6.77
N VAL A 672 22.35 5.33 5.95
CA VAL A 672 21.16 4.52 6.21
C VAL A 672 21.59 3.09 6.45
N ILE A 673 21.17 2.49 7.56
CA ILE A 673 21.24 1.03 7.77
C ILE A 673 19.81 0.49 7.74
N HIS A 674 19.60 -0.55 6.93
CA HIS A 674 18.32 -1.21 6.70
C HIS A 674 18.50 -2.72 6.80
N VAL A 675 17.66 -3.40 7.59
CA VAL A 675 17.71 -4.86 7.80
C VAL A 675 16.29 -5.39 7.89
N GLY A 676 16.04 -6.51 7.22
CA GLY A 676 14.72 -7.17 7.16
C GLY A 676 13.87 -6.63 6.02
N ARG A 677 12.54 -6.82 6.14
CA ARG A 677 11.54 -6.25 5.24
C ARG A 677 10.73 -5.23 6.01
N ILE A 678 10.73 -3.97 5.57
CA ILE A 678 9.91 -2.93 6.21
C ILE A 678 8.43 -3.16 5.86
N ALA A 679 7.74 -3.88 6.75
CA ALA A 679 6.31 -4.15 6.74
C ALA A 679 5.79 -4.23 8.19
N PHE A 680 4.48 -4.17 8.41
CA PHE A 680 3.89 -4.12 9.75
C PHE A 680 3.92 -5.46 10.51
N ASP A 681 4.06 -6.56 9.76
CA ASP A 681 4.07 -7.95 10.22
C ASP A 681 5.49 -8.53 10.40
N SER A 682 6.49 -7.82 9.89
CA SER A 682 7.85 -8.30 9.66
C SER A 682 8.83 -7.60 10.60
N PRO A 683 9.73 -8.31 11.31
CA PRO A 683 10.79 -7.66 12.07
C PRO A 683 11.78 -6.94 11.14
N TYR A 684 11.96 -5.64 11.35
CA TYR A 684 12.90 -4.82 10.58
C TYR A 684 13.68 -3.84 11.47
N TYR A 685 14.81 -3.39 10.96
CA TYR A 685 15.53 -2.22 11.45
C TYR A 685 15.74 -1.25 10.29
N PHE A 686 15.52 0.03 10.55
CA PHE A 686 15.77 1.09 9.60
C PHE A 686 16.09 2.36 10.38
N GLN A 687 17.34 2.82 10.26
CA GLN A 687 17.83 3.98 10.98
C GLN A 687 18.76 4.80 10.09
N VAL A 688 18.59 6.12 10.16
CA VAL A 688 19.52 7.08 9.59
C VAL A 688 20.48 7.54 10.67
N PHE A 689 21.76 7.59 10.35
CA PHE A 689 22.86 8.00 11.21
C PHE A 689 23.53 9.24 10.61
N ASP A 690 23.64 10.31 11.38
CA ASP A 690 24.58 11.40 11.13
C ASP A 690 25.84 11.25 12.01
N LEU A 691 26.74 12.22 11.94
CA LEU A 691 28.00 12.21 12.70
C LEU A 691 27.79 12.11 14.22
N GLU A 692 26.77 12.78 14.76
CA GLU A 692 26.47 12.70 16.19
C GLU A 692 25.89 11.34 16.57
N ALA A 693 24.97 10.81 15.78
CA ALA A 693 24.42 9.48 15.98
C ALA A 693 25.51 8.40 15.91
N MET A 694 26.48 8.53 14.98
CA MET A 694 27.62 7.61 14.88
C MET A 694 28.55 7.70 16.09
N LYS A 695 28.88 8.90 16.59
CA LYS A 695 29.70 9.03 17.81
C LYS A 695 28.98 8.50 19.05
N LYS A 696 27.67 8.74 19.17
CA LYS A 696 26.82 8.17 20.24
C LYS A 696 26.74 6.64 20.15
N ALA A 697 26.66 6.07 18.94
CA ALA A 697 26.74 4.64 18.72
C ALA A 697 28.12 4.07 19.12
N ASN A 698 29.22 4.69 18.68
CA ASN A 698 30.57 4.26 19.02
C ASN A 698 30.82 4.25 20.53
N ALA A 699 30.46 5.32 21.25
CA ALA A 699 30.57 5.38 22.70
C ALA A 699 29.74 4.29 23.42
N LYS A 700 28.55 3.97 22.90
CA LYS A 700 27.74 2.85 23.41
C LYS A 700 28.40 1.49 23.16
N VAL A 701 28.98 1.27 21.98
CA VAL A 701 29.64 -0.01 21.64
C VAL A 701 30.93 -0.19 22.45
N GLN A 702 31.76 0.85 22.57
CA GLN A 702 32.96 0.84 23.42
C GLN A 702 32.64 0.55 24.90
N SER A 703 31.51 1.05 25.43
CA SER A 703 31.12 0.86 26.84
C SER A 703 30.34 -0.43 27.13
N THR A 704 29.81 -1.13 26.10
CA THR A 704 28.98 -2.34 26.28
C THR A 704 29.51 -3.59 25.59
N GLY A 705 30.46 -3.46 24.66
CA GLY A 705 30.91 -4.53 23.76
C GLY A 705 29.86 -5.03 22.76
N ALA A 706 28.65 -4.47 22.76
CA ALA A 706 27.52 -4.99 21.97
C ALA A 706 27.58 -4.51 20.50
N THR A 707 28.12 -5.34 19.62
CA THR A 707 28.25 -5.05 18.18
C THR A 707 26.96 -5.25 17.38
N LEU A 708 26.04 -6.11 17.81
CA LEU A 708 24.81 -6.42 17.08
C LEU A 708 23.90 -5.18 16.97
N ILE A 709 23.60 -4.76 15.74
CA ILE A 709 22.66 -3.67 15.45
C ILE A 709 21.23 -4.20 15.45
N PHE A 710 20.98 -5.24 14.65
CA PHE A 710 19.69 -5.91 14.54
C PHE A 710 19.83 -7.27 13.85
N ARG A 711 18.90 -8.19 14.15
CA ARG A 711 18.71 -9.49 13.50
C ARG A 711 17.21 -9.73 13.33
N SER A 712 16.74 -10.06 12.12
CA SER A 712 15.30 -10.15 11.82
C SER A 712 14.60 -11.38 12.42
N ASP A 713 15.31 -12.49 12.58
CA ASP A 713 14.79 -13.70 13.26
C ASP A 713 15.87 -14.30 14.17
N LYS A 714 15.46 -14.99 15.23
CA LYS A 714 16.33 -15.79 16.10
C LYS A 714 16.71 -17.13 15.46
N SER A 715 16.00 -17.56 14.43
CA SER A 715 16.34 -18.72 13.59
C SER A 715 17.71 -18.55 12.93
N GLU A 716 18.56 -19.57 12.99
CA GLU A 716 19.80 -19.66 12.20
C GLU A 716 19.54 -20.06 10.73
N GLU A 717 18.32 -20.51 10.39
CA GLU A 717 18.00 -20.91 9.02
C GLU A 717 17.50 -19.77 8.12
N THR A 718 16.92 -18.72 8.70
CA THR A 718 16.19 -17.67 7.97
C THR A 718 16.33 -16.32 8.67
N PHE A 719 17.32 -15.52 8.32
CA PHE A 719 17.51 -14.21 8.93
C PHE A 719 18.27 -13.23 8.03
N SER A 720 18.13 -11.95 8.33
CA SER A 720 19.07 -10.90 7.94
C SER A 720 19.54 -10.14 9.18
N MET A 721 20.78 -9.69 9.15
CA MET A 721 21.49 -9.15 10.30
C MET A 721 22.46 -8.05 9.90
N ALA A 722 22.64 -7.07 10.78
CA ALA A 722 23.73 -6.11 10.71
C ALA A 722 24.46 -6.03 12.07
N GLU A 723 25.79 -5.98 12.02
CA GLU A 723 26.67 -5.88 13.17
C GLU A 723 27.73 -4.79 12.89
N TRP A 724 28.12 -4.03 13.90
CA TRP A 724 29.30 -3.18 13.83
C TRP A 724 30.57 -4.04 13.77
N THR A 725 31.49 -3.71 12.87
CA THR A 725 32.87 -4.21 12.95
C THR A 725 33.71 -3.22 13.74
N LEU A 726 34.66 -3.74 14.54
CA LEU A 726 35.55 -2.94 15.38
C LEU A 726 36.99 -3.05 14.90
N ASP A 727 37.79 -2.03 15.23
CA ASP A 727 39.25 -2.06 15.12
C ASP A 727 39.91 -2.58 16.42
N GLY A 728 41.24 -2.59 16.45
CA GLY A 728 42.02 -3.01 17.62
C GLY A 728 41.91 -2.09 18.85
N SER A 729 41.24 -0.94 18.73
CA SER A 729 40.91 -0.05 19.86
C SER A 729 39.48 -0.24 20.38
N GLY A 730 38.68 -1.11 19.76
CA GLY A 730 37.25 -1.25 20.05
C GLY A 730 36.38 -0.16 19.41
N THR A 731 36.94 0.62 18.48
CA THR A 731 36.23 1.68 17.75
C THR A 731 35.57 1.11 16.49
N ILE A 732 34.36 1.57 16.16
CA ILE A 732 33.62 1.11 14.98
C ILE A 732 34.40 1.48 13.70
N ASN A 733 34.70 0.49 12.86
CA ASN A 733 35.40 0.68 11.58
C ASN A 733 34.58 0.22 10.36
N GLY A 734 33.32 -0.15 10.55
CA GLY A 734 32.47 -0.66 9.48
C GLY A 734 31.18 -1.32 9.97
N VAL A 735 30.43 -1.85 9.01
CA VAL A 735 29.22 -2.66 9.24
C VAL A 735 29.37 -3.98 8.47
N LYS A 736 29.28 -5.09 9.20
CA LYS A 736 29.09 -6.44 8.67
C LYS A 736 27.59 -6.65 8.44
N LEU A 737 27.23 -7.03 7.23
CA LEU A 737 25.91 -7.55 6.91
C LEU A 737 25.97 -9.07 6.80
N THR A 738 24.89 -9.74 7.17
CA THR A 738 24.72 -11.18 7.02
C THR A 738 23.29 -11.49 6.62
N VAL A 739 23.11 -12.37 5.63
CA VAL A 739 21.81 -12.81 5.12
C VAL A 739 21.86 -14.32 4.90
N LYS A 740 20.78 -15.02 5.31
CA LYS A 740 20.61 -16.47 5.19
C LYS A 740 19.12 -16.76 4.98
N VAL A 741 18.80 -17.68 4.06
CA VAL A 741 17.45 -18.21 3.85
C VAL A 741 17.44 -19.73 3.99
N ALA A 742 16.27 -20.33 4.15
CA ALA A 742 16.14 -21.78 4.38
C ALA A 742 16.71 -22.63 3.23
N THR A 743 16.87 -22.03 2.04
CA THR A 743 17.36 -22.67 0.83
C THR A 743 18.80 -22.28 0.45
N SER A 744 19.52 -21.59 1.33
CA SER A 744 20.96 -21.33 1.18
C SER A 744 21.78 -22.14 2.19
N ASP A 745 22.78 -22.87 1.70
CA ASP A 745 23.58 -23.83 2.47
C ASP A 745 24.53 -23.13 3.49
N ILE A 746 24.88 -21.88 3.20
CA ILE A 746 25.68 -20.98 4.05
C ILE A 746 24.97 -19.62 4.11
N ALA A 747 25.47 -18.68 4.92
CA ALA A 747 25.03 -17.28 4.84
C ALA A 747 25.89 -16.49 3.85
N SER A 748 25.31 -15.52 3.15
CA SER A 748 26.08 -14.42 2.54
C SER A 748 26.53 -13.45 3.63
N VAL A 749 27.82 -13.12 3.65
CA VAL A 749 28.44 -12.21 4.62
C VAL A 749 29.35 -11.24 3.88
N SER A 750 29.15 -9.94 4.10
CA SER A 750 29.99 -8.87 3.54
C SER A 750 30.17 -7.75 4.54
N VAL A 751 31.30 -7.04 4.48
CA VAL A 751 31.64 -5.91 5.35
C VAL A 751 31.86 -4.65 4.52
N ALA A 752 31.14 -3.59 4.85
CA ALA A 752 31.41 -2.24 4.37
C ALA A 752 32.27 -1.50 5.41
N PRO A 753 33.54 -1.16 5.12
CA PRO A 753 34.37 -0.37 6.03
C PRO A 753 33.94 1.11 6.02
N ILE A 754 33.82 1.72 7.19
CA ILE A 754 33.23 3.06 7.37
C ILE A 754 34.12 3.89 8.28
N ASP A 755 34.28 5.18 7.95
CA ASP A 755 34.84 6.19 8.84
C ASP A 755 33.71 6.87 9.66
N ILE A 756 33.84 6.83 10.99
CA ILE A 756 32.92 7.49 11.93
C ILE A 756 32.95 9.01 11.75
N GLU A 757 34.13 9.60 11.56
CA GLU A 757 34.33 11.05 11.64
C GLU A 757 33.75 11.81 10.43
N THR A 758 33.66 11.15 9.28
CA THR A 758 33.01 11.71 8.08
C THR A 758 31.68 11.06 7.73
N VAL A 759 31.34 9.90 8.32
CA VAL A 759 30.19 9.06 7.94
C VAL A 759 30.21 8.70 6.45
N THR A 760 31.34 8.18 5.97
CA THR A 760 31.53 7.67 4.60
C THR A 760 32.23 6.32 4.57
N LEU A 761 32.15 5.64 3.42
CA LEU A 761 32.90 4.42 3.15
C LEU A 761 34.41 4.71 3.19
N SER A 762 35.17 3.95 3.97
CA SER A 762 36.61 4.17 4.21
C SER A 762 37.54 3.24 3.40
N GLY A 763 36.98 2.37 2.56
CA GLY A 763 37.72 1.46 1.67
C GLY A 763 36.81 0.49 0.94
N ASP A 764 37.39 -0.46 0.21
CA ASP A 764 36.62 -1.43 -0.58
C ASP A 764 35.80 -2.40 0.29
N VAL A 765 34.61 -2.75 -0.20
CA VAL A 765 33.68 -3.70 0.44
C VAL A 765 34.25 -5.11 0.37
N LYS A 766 34.36 -5.76 1.53
CA LYS A 766 34.95 -7.11 1.67
C LYS A 766 33.85 -8.16 1.71
N VAL A 767 33.72 -8.95 0.65
CA VAL A 767 32.86 -10.14 0.63
C VAL A 767 33.59 -11.27 1.35
N ILE A 768 32.97 -11.84 2.39
CA ILE A 768 33.52 -12.95 3.18
C ILE A 768 32.92 -14.28 2.70
N SER A 769 31.62 -14.31 2.41
CA SER A 769 30.91 -15.47 1.88
C SER A 769 29.71 -15.04 1.05
N LYS A 770 29.27 -15.91 0.13
CA LYS A 770 28.16 -15.61 -0.81
C LYS A 770 27.38 -16.88 -1.12
N ALA A 771 26.20 -17.04 -0.54
CA ALA A 771 25.40 -18.26 -0.61
C ALA A 771 24.52 -18.36 -1.87
N LYS A 772 24.92 -17.73 -2.98
CA LYS A 772 24.14 -17.70 -4.22
C LYS A 772 23.95 -19.13 -4.74
N PHE A 773 22.71 -19.51 -5.05
CA PHE A 773 22.41 -20.75 -5.75
C PHE A 773 23.26 -20.84 -7.03
N THR A 774 24.14 -21.85 -7.06
CA THR A 774 25.21 -21.94 -8.06
C THR A 774 24.81 -22.93 -9.15
N VAL A 775 24.77 -22.42 -10.38
CA VAL A 775 24.40 -23.15 -11.59
C VAL A 775 25.68 -23.39 -12.40
N TYR A 776 25.85 -24.60 -12.91
CA TYR A 776 27.07 -25.00 -13.62
C TYR A 776 26.84 -25.13 -15.13
N LYS A 777 27.88 -24.88 -15.91
CA LYS A 777 27.85 -25.03 -17.37
C LYS A 777 27.98 -26.52 -17.72
N PRO A 778 27.22 -27.04 -18.70
CA PRO A 778 27.41 -28.41 -19.16
C PRO A 778 28.71 -28.51 -19.99
N ALA A 779 29.49 -29.57 -19.79
CA ALA A 779 30.71 -29.83 -20.57
C ALA A 779 30.43 -30.22 -22.04
N GLU A 780 29.22 -30.72 -22.34
CA GLU A 780 28.74 -31.00 -23.70
C GLU A 780 27.31 -30.47 -23.91
N SER A 781 26.94 -30.16 -25.15
CA SER A 781 25.55 -29.80 -25.49
C SER A 781 24.60 -30.99 -25.30
N TYR A 782 23.53 -30.77 -24.53
CA TYR A 782 22.44 -31.73 -24.35
C TYR A 782 21.81 -32.14 -25.69
N LYS A 783 21.52 -33.44 -25.83
CA LYS A 783 20.85 -34.04 -26.98
C LYS A 783 19.40 -34.36 -26.60
N PHE A 784 18.47 -34.12 -27.51
CA PHE A 784 17.02 -34.29 -27.27
C PHE A 784 16.43 -35.31 -28.24
N PRO A 785 15.39 -36.08 -27.84
CA PRO A 785 14.61 -36.91 -28.75
C PRO A 785 13.93 -36.08 -29.84
N GLU A 786 13.67 -36.71 -30.99
CA GLU A 786 12.86 -36.11 -32.05
C GLU A 786 11.40 -35.92 -31.59
N THR A 787 10.71 -34.92 -32.16
CA THR A 787 9.30 -34.65 -31.83
C THR A 787 8.41 -35.77 -32.34
N ILE A 788 7.75 -36.47 -31.42
CA ILE A 788 6.75 -37.50 -31.74
C ILE A 788 5.43 -36.79 -32.01
N HIS A 789 4.85 -37.01 -33.19
CA HIS A 789 3.50 -36.57 -33.53
C HIS A 789 2.70 -37.77 -34.05
N LYS A 790 1.48 -37.96 -33.53
CA LYS A 790 0.48 -38.91 -34.04
C LYS A 790 -0.84 -38.19 -34.25
N GLY A 791 -1.55 -38.53 -35.32
CA GLY A 791 -2.82 -37.93 -35.71
C GLY A 791 -2.79 -37.41 -37.15
N HIS A 792 -3.88 -36.77 -37.57
CA HIS A 792 -3.98 -36.11 -38.87
C HIS A 792 -3.15 -34.81 -38.90
N ILE A 793 -2.52 -34.52 -40.04
CA ILE A 793 -1.73 -33.30 -40.27
C ILE A 793 -2.33 -32.50 -41.42
N LEU A 794 -2.86 -31.31 -41.12
CA LEU A 794 -3.40 -30.38 -42.11
C LEU A 794 -2.28 -29.80 -42.99
N ARG A 795 -2.50 -29.87 -44.30
CA ARG A 795 -1.60 -29.30 -45.30
C ARG A 795 -1.51 -27.77 -45.13
N ALA A 796 -0.30 -27.23 -45.09
CA ALA A 796 -0.06 -25.77 -44.98
C ALA A 796 -0.14 -25.02 -46.33
N LYS A 797 -0.61 -25.68 -47.40
CA LYS A 797 -0.72 -25.16 -48.76
C LYS A 797 -1.98 -25.75 -49.44
N PRO A 798 -2.58 -25.07 -50.43
CA PRO A 798 -3.66 -25.63 -51.24
C PRO A 798 -3.25 -26.95 -51.89
N LEU A 799 -4.23 -27.84 -52.11
CA LEU A 799 -4.01 -29.20 -52.61
C LEU A 799 -3.30 -29.22 -53.97
N ARG A 800 -3.80 -28.40 -54.91
CA ARG A 800 -3.20 -28.09 -56.21
C ARG A 800 -3.66 -26.71 -56.68
N LYS A 801 -3.34 -26.33 -57.92
CA LYS A 801 -3.96 -25.15 -58.57
C LYS A 801 -5.40 -25.49 -58.98
N VAL A 802 -6.29 -24.49 -58.94
CA VAL A 802 -7.68 -24.59 -59.42
C VAL A 802 -7.66 -24.95 -60.91
N ARG A 803 -8.51 -25.91 -61.30
CA ARG A 803 -8.63 -26.39 -62.67
C ARG A 803 -9.68 -25.59 -63.44
N GLU A 804 -9.38 -25.25 -64.69
CA GLU A 804 -10.32 -24.64 -65.63
C GLU A 804 -11.02 -25.74 -66.43
N PHE A 805 -12.35 -25.67 -66.51
CA PHE A 805 -13.19 -26.61 -67.26
C PHE A 805 -13.79 -25.90 -68.48
N LYS A 806 -13.84 -26.59 -69.62
CA LYS A 806 -14.51 -26.07 -70.81
C LYS A 806 -16.02 -26.11 -70.63
N ALA A 807 -16.71 -25.11 -71.15
CA ALA A 807 -18.17 -25.12 -71.21
C ALA A 807 -18.67 -26.10 -72.29
N LYS A 808 -19.67 -26.91 -71.93
CA LYS A 808 -20.35 -27.87 -72.82
C LYS A 808 -21.67 -27.23 -73.27
N THR A 809 -21.78 -26.86 -74.54
CA THR A 809 -22.99 -26.21 -75.12
C THR A 809 -23.04 -26.33 -76.65
N SER A 810 -24.24 -26.28 -77.21
CA SER A 810 -24.54 -26.05 -78.62
C SER A 810 -24.66 -24.55 -78.97
N LEU A 811 -24.99 -23.71 -77.99
CA LEU A 811 -25.34 -22.30 -78.19
C LEU A 811 -24.17 -21.44 -78.71
N PRO A 812 -24.46 -20.29 -79.38
CA PRO A 812 -23.47 -19.30 -79.76
C PRO A 812 -22.99 -18.47 -78.55
N LEU A 813 -22.72 -19.12 -77.41
CA LEU A 813 -22.19 -18.50 -76.19
C LEU A 813 -20.73 -18.89 -75.94
N VAL A 814 -20.06 -18.04 -75.16
CA VAL A 814 -18.81 -18.30 -74.43
C VAL A 814 -19.01 -17.73 -73.03
N ALA A 815 -18.70 -18.49 -71.98
CA ALA A 815 -18.67 -17.98 -70.61
C ALA A 815 -17.22 -17.94 -70.10
N ILE A 816 -16.84 -16.82 -69.49
CA ILE A 816 -15.51 -16.58 -68.95
C ILE A 816 -15.64 -16.29 -67.45
N PRO A 817 -15.18 -17.21 -66.57
CA PRO A 817 -15.10 -16.95 -65.13
C PRO A 817 -14.29 -15.68 -64.83
N GLN A 818 -14.88 -14.74 -64.08
CA GLN A 818 -14.25 -13.48 -63.69
C GLN A 818 -13.48 -13.68 -62.38
N GLY A 819 -12.46 -14.54 -62.42
CA GLY A 819 -11.69 -14.99 -61.25
C GLY A 819 -12.10 -16.38 -60.75
N PRO A 820 -11.39 -16.92 -59.74
CA PRO A 820 -11.68 -18.23 -59.16
C PRO A 820 -12.94 -18.18 -58.29
N MET A 821 -13.62 -19.32 -58.16
CA MET A 821 -14.70 -19.49 -57.19
C MET A 821 -14.17 -19.33 -55.76
N VAL A 822 -14.92 -18.63 -54.92
CA VAL A 822 -14.60 -18.34 -53.51
C VAL A 822 -15.69 -18.92 -52.60
N ALA A 823 -15.40 -19.09 -51.32
CA ALA A 823 -16.30 -19.67 -50.34
C ALA A 823 -16.43 -18.78 -49.10
N ASN A 824 -17.67 -18.56 -48.65
CA ASN A 824 -18.04 -17.76 -47.48
C ASN A 824 -17.34 -16.39 -47.40
N THR A 825 -17.19 -15.75 -48.56
CA THR A 825 -16.77 -14.35 -48.67
C THR A 825 -17.97 -13.42 -48.53
N GLU A 826 -17.74 -12.26 -47.94
CA GLU A 826 -18.60 -11.07 -47.86
C GLU A 826 -20.06 -11.26 -47.37
N GLY A 827 -20.42 -10.50 -46.32
CA GLY A 827 -21.77 -10.45 -45.75
C GLY A 827 -22.01 -11.45 -44.61
N GLN A 828 -23.18 -11.33 -43.96
CA GLN A 828 -23.57 -12.13 -42.78
C GLN A 828 -24.03 -13.56 -43.16
N PHE A 829 -23.21 -14.33 -43.89
CA PHE A 829 -23.52 -15.75 -44.14
C PHE A 829 -23.18 -16.62 -42.92
N VAL A 830 -23.92 -16.41 -41.83
CA VAL A 830 -23.73 -17.05 -40.52
C VAL A 830 -24.54 -18.36 -40.45
N ARG A 831 -24.35 -19.25 -41.43
CA ARG A 831 -25.05 -20.55 -41.48
C ARG A 831 -24.18 -21.68 -40.96
N ASN A 832 -24.52 -22.14 -39.76
CA ASN A 832 -23.87 -23.24 -39.05
C ASN A 832 -23.99 -24.63 -39.74
N ASN A 833 -24.81 -24.77 -40.80
CA ASN A 833 -25.14 -26.03 -41.46
C ASN A 833 -24.86 -26.06 -42.98
N ALA A 834 -24.37 -24.98 -43.56
CA ALA A 834 -24.17 -24.86 -45.01
C ALA A 834 -23.05 -23.86 -45.33
N GLU A 835 -22.49 -23.97 -46.54
CA GLU A 835 -21.45 -23.10 -47.08
C GLU A 835 -21.98 -22.36 -48.31
N LYS A 836 -21.59 -21.10 -48.48
CA LYS A 836 -21.89 -20.27 -49.65
C LYS A 836 -20.69 -20.25 -50.60
N PHE A 837 -20.79 -20.92 -51.74
CA PHE A 837 -19.83 -20.78 -52.84
C PHE A 837 -20.27 -19.63 -53.75
N GLN A 838 -19.36 -18.74 -54.13
CA GLN A 838 -19.66 -17.58 -54.99
C GLN A 838 -18.67 -17.47 -56.15
N GLY A 839 -19.15 -16.96 -57.27
CA GLY A 839 -18.31 -16.56 -58.40
C GLY A 839 -19.06 -15.65 -59.36
N ARG A 840 -18.44 -15.33 -60.49
CA ARG A 840 -19.04 -14.47 -61.53
C ARG A 840 -18.68 -15.00 -62.92
N LEU A 841 -19.68 -15.17 -63.77
CA LEU A 841 -19.53 -15.58 -65.16
C LEU A 841 -19.80 -14.39 -66.07
N ARG A 842 -18.86 -14.06 -66.97
CA ARG A 842 -19.16 -13.20 -68.12
C ARG A 842 -19.55 -14.06 -69.30
N PHE A 843 -20.83 -14.06 -69.64
CA PHE A 843 -21.32 -14.59 -70.91
C PHE A 843 -21.05 -13.59 -72.04
N PHE A 844 -20.71 -14.10 -73.21
CA PHE A 844 -20.53 -13.36 -74.45
C PHE A 844 -21.20 -14.13 -75.60
N ASN A 845 -22.07 -13.46 -76.36
CA ASN A 845 -22.67 -14.04 -77.56
C ASN A 845 -21.71 -13.90 -78.75
N LYS A 846 -21.15 -15.03 -79.22
CA LYS A 846 -20.20 -15.11 -80.35
C LYS A 846 -20.88 -15.08 -81.73
N ALA A 847 -22.20 -14.85 -81.81
CA ALA A 847 -22.88 -14.60 -83.09
C ALA A 847 -22.32 -13.33 -83.77
N PRO A 848 -22.23 -13.30 -85.11
CA PRO A 848 -21.70 -12.15 -85.84
C PRO A 848 -22.61 -10.91 -85.67
N PRO A 849 -22.06 -9.68 -85.68
CA PRO A 849 -22.84 -8.44 -85.51
C PRO A 849 -23.98 -8.22 -86.52
N THR A 850 -23.95 -8.93 -87.65
CA THR A 850 -24.95 -8.91 -88.72
C THR A 850 -26.01 -10.01 -88.63
N GLY A 851 -25.89 -10.94 -87.67
CA GLY A 851 -26.87 -11.99 -87.45
C GLY A 851 -28.01 -11.54 -86.53
N HIS A 852 -29.19 -12.15 -86.66
CA HIS A 852 -30.33 -11.91 -85.75
C HIS A 852 -30.42 -12.96 -84.63
N THR A 853 -29.30 -13.62 -84.29
CA THR A 853 -29.24 -14.72 -83.33
C THR A 853 -29.10 -14.22 -81.90
N PHE A 854 -30.23 -13.89 -81.28
CA PHE A 854 -30.36 -13.71 -79.83
C PHE A 854 -30.34 -15.07 -79.13
N VAL A 855 -29.73 -15.14 -77.96
CA VAL A 855 -29.77 -16.29 -77.03
C VAL A 855 -30.51 -15.84 -75.78
N THR A 856 -31.54 -16.56 -75.34
CA THR A 856 -32.45 -16.10 -74.27
C THR A 856 -32.43 -17.07 -73.10
N LEU A 857 -31.46 -16.91 -72.21
CA LEU A 857 -31.33 -17.76 -71.03
C LEU A 857 -32.61 -17.67 -70.18
N ALA A 858 -33.39 -18.75 -70.15
CA ALA A 858 -34.72 -18.83 -69.56
C ALA A 858 -34.70 -19.35 -68.12
N SER A 859 -33.72 -20.17 -67.76
CA SER A 859 -33.50 -20.64 -66.39
C SER A 859 -32.04 -21.03 -66.17
N ALA A 860 -31.66 -21.20 -64.90
CA ALA A 860 -30.38 -21.75 -64.48
C ALA A 860 -30.54 -22.62 -63.22
N LYS A 861 -29.80 -23.73 -63.16
CA LYS A 861 -29.65 -24.56 -61.96
C LYS A 861 -28.18 -24.72 -61.57
N ALA A 862 -27.94 -25.06 -60.31
CA ALA A 862 -26.62 -25.38 -59.78
C ALA A 862 -26.66 -26.74 -59.09
N GLU A 863 -25.61 -27.52 -59.32
CA GLU A 863 -25.36 -28.81 -58.68
C GLU A 863 -23.92 -28.78 -58.18
N PHE A 864 -23.60 -29.54 -57.12
CA PHE A 864 -22.25 -29.65 -56.59
C PHE A 864 -21.86 -31.12 -56.40
N ARG A 865 -20.55 -31.37 -56.31
CA ARG A 865 -19.98 -32.61 -55.78
C ARG A 865 -18.58 -32.35 -55.23
N LEU A 866 -18.03 -33.27 -54.46
CA LEU A 866 -16.61 -33.27 -54.10
C LEU A 866 -15.82 -34.13 -55.09
N VAL A 867 -14.55 -33.79 -55.29
CA VAL A 867 -13.65 -34.57 -56.14
C VAL A 867 -13.56 -36.01 -55.61
N GLY A 868 -13.72 -36.98 -56.50
CA GLY A 868 -13.89 -38.40 -56.18
C GLY A 868 -15.34 -38.89 -56.02
N ASP A 869 -16.34 -38.01 -55.86
CA ASP A 869 -17.75 -38.42 -55.94
C ASP A 869 -18.16 -38.58 -57.42
N GLU A 870 -18.74 -39.72 -57.83
CA GLU A 870 -19.16 -39.93 -59.23
C GLU A 870 -20.37 -39.08 -59.65
N GLU A 871 -21.28 -38.79 -58.72
CA GLU A 871 -22.56 -38.13 -58.98
C GLU A 871 -22.60 -36.66 -58.53
N TYR A 872 -23.52 -35.89 -59.14
CA TYR A 872 -23.78 -34.49 -58.80
C TYR A 872 -25.06 -34.37 -57.97
N GLN A 873 -24.98 -33.64 -56.86
CA GLN A 873 -26.10 -33.35 -55.96
C GLN A 873 -26.63 -31.93 -56.18
N GLU A 874 -27.94 -31.70 -56.02
CA GLU A 874 -28.49 -30.34 -56.11
C GLU A 874 -28.05 -29.47 -54.93
N VAL A 875 -27.83 -28.17 -55.19
CA VAL A 875 -27.54 -27.20 -54.12
C VAL A 875 -28.82 -26.85 -53.35
N GLU A 876 -28.71 -26.41 -52.09
CA GLU A 876 -29.87 -26.01 -51.29
C GLU A 876 -30.58 -24.77 -51.87
N SER A 877 -29.82 -23.85 -52.46
CA SER A 877 -30.36 -22.70 -53.20
C SER A 877 -29.30 -22.09 -54.12
N LEU A 878 -29.75 -21.55 -55.25
CA LEU A 878 -28.96 -20.75 -56.20
C LEU A 878 -29.49 -19.31 -56.24
N THR A 879 -28.62 -18.33 -56.04
CA THR A 879 -28.91 -16.89 -56.24
C THR A 879 -28.04 -16.36 -57.37
N LEU A 880 -28.57 -15.45 -58.20
CA LEU A 880 -27.92 -14.98 -59.44
C LEU A 880 -27.72 -13.44 -59.46
N GLY A 881 -27.62 -12.84 -58.27
CA GLY A 881 -27.62 -11.39 -58.07
C GLY A 881 -28.86 -10.73 -58.65
N ASP A 882 -28.68 -9.58 -59.29
CA ASP A 882 -29.75 -8.80 -59.92
C ASP A 882 -30.22 -9.35 -61.29
N VAL A 883 -29.63 -10.45 -61.78
CA VAL A 883 -29.95 -11.02 -63.10
C VAL A 883 -31.30 -11.74 -63.05
N LYS A 884 -32.31 -11.11 -63.64
CA LYS A 884 -33.65 -11.68 -63.81
C LYS A 884 -33.71 -12.51 -65.09
N PHE A 885 -34.34 -13.67 -64.99
CA PHE A 885 -34.61 -14.57 -66.11
C PHE A 885 -36.07 -14.39 -66.56
N PRO A 886 -36.38 -14.48 -67.87
CA PRO A 886 -35.46 -14.72 -68.99
C PRO A 886 -34.53 -13.53 -69.30
N ALA A 887 -33.27 -13.83 -69.64
CA ALA A 887 -32.24 -12.84 -69.96
C ALA A 887 -31.74 -13.03 -71.41
N ALA A 888 -32.03 -12.05 -72.28
CA ALA A 888 -31.65 -12.08 -73.69
C ALA A 888 -30.27 -11.44 -73.93
N LEU A 889 -29.40 -12.14 -74.66
CA LEU A 889 -28.11 -11.64 -75.17
C LEU A 889 -28.18 -11.53 -76.69
N GLY A 890 -28.13 -10.29 -77.20
CA GLY A 890 -27.92 -10.05 -78.64
C GLY A 890 -26.49 -10.36 -79.11
N PRO A 891 -26.24 -10.40 -80.43
CA PRO A 891 -24.92 -10.64 -81.00
C PRO A 891 -23.85 -9.71 -80.42
N THR A 892 -22.68 -10.25 -80.09
CA THR A 892 -21.54 -9.55 -79.46
C THR A 892 -21.83 -8.83 -78.14
N GLN A 893 -23.01 -9.00 -77.53
CA GLN A 893 -23.29 -8.49 -76.19
C GLN A 893 -22.64 -9.37 -75.11
N THR A 894 -22.43 -8.78 -73.94
CA THR A 894 -22.00 -9.50 -72.72
C THR A 894 -23.06 -9.41 -71.63
N LEU A 895 -23.13 -10.45 -70.80
CA LEU A 895 -23.93 -10.47 -69.57
C LEU A 895 -23.06 -11.02 -68.44
N ASP A 896 -22.91 -10.22 -67.39
CA ASP A 896 -22.23 -10.64 -66.16
C ASP A 896 -23.25 -11.24 -65.19
N ILE A 897 -23.17 -12.55 -64.97
CA ILE A 897 -23.99 -13.29 -64.01
C ILE A 897 -23.11 -13.61 -62.78
N PRO A 898 -23.23 -12.87 -61.66
CA PRO A 898 -22.76 -13.36 -60.37
C PRO A 898 -23.62 -14.56 -59.95
N PHE A 899 -23.05 -15.53 -59.24
CA PHE A 899 -23.81 -16.63 -58.66
C PHE A 899 -23.39 -16.88 -57.21
N GLU A 900 -24.37 -17.32 -56.39
CA GLU A 900 -24.16 -17.86 -55.06
C GLU A 900 -24.85 -19.23 -54.96
N ALA A 901 -24.10 -20.28 -54.66
CA ALA A 901 -24.57 -21.65 -54.52
C ALA A 901 -24.43 -22.09 -53.07
N ILE A 902 -25.54 -22.47 -52.42
CA ILE A 902 -25.56 -22.89 -51.01
C ILE A 902 -25.48 -24.41 -50.89
N VAL A 903 -24.43 -24.92 -50.29
CA VAL A 903 -24.15 -26.36 -50.16
C VAL A 903 -24.24 -26.77 -48.69
N LYS A 904 -25.00 -27.82 -48.37
CA LYS A 904 -25.13 -28.33 -47.00
C LYS A 904 -23.83 -29.01 -46.55
N ARG A 905 -23.43 -28.78 -45.29
CA ARG A 905 -22.33 -29.53 -44.65
C ARG A 905 -22.74 -30.97 -44.37
N THR A 906 -21.77 -31.85 -44.13
CA THR A 906 -22.05 -33.19 -43.58
C THR A 906 -22.69 -33.06 -42.18
N PRO A 907 -23.43 -34.07 -41.68
CA PRO A 907 -24.04 -34.01 -40.34
C PRO A 907 -23.02 -33.75 -39.23
N GLU A 908 -21.83 -34.32 -39.34
CA GLU A 908 -20.71 -34.13 -38.40
C GLU A 908 -20.22 -32.67 -38.42
N GLN A 909 -19.94 -32.12 -39.60
CA GLN A 909 -19.50 -30.73 -39.77
C GLN A 909 -20.59 -29.71 -39.37
N ALA A 910 -21.86 -30.03 -39.58
CA ALA A 910 -22.99 -29.21 -39.11
C ALA A 910 -23.14 -29.24 -37.58
N SER A 911 -22.76 -30.35 -36.92
CA SER A 911 -22.83 -30.49 -35.46
C SER A 911 -21.89 -29.53 -34.72
N LEU A 912 -20.75 -29.17 -35.32
CA LEU A 912 -19.76 -28.24 -34.76
C LEU A 912 -20.29 -26.80 -34.61
N ARG A 913 -21.36 -26.43 -35.33
CA ARG A 913 -21.99 -25.10 -35.30
C ARG A 913 -21.04 -23.92 -35.55
N GLN A 914 -19.96 -24.15 -36.28
CA GLN A 914 -18.92 -23.18 -36.56
C GLN A 914 -19.27 -22.27 -37.74
N ASN A 915 -18.78 -21.03 -37.71
CA ASN A 915 -18.87 -20.11 -38.83
C ASN A 915 -17.54 -20.09 -39.60
N CYS A 916 -17.58 -20.48 -40.86
CA CYS A 916 -16.44 -20.53 -41.75
C CYS A 916 -16.38 -19.22 -42.54
N TRP A 917 -15.30 -18.45 -42.41
CA TRP A 917 -15.15 -17.13 -43.02
C TRP A 917 -14.04 -17.16 -44.07
N GLY A 918 -14.37 -16.93 -45.34
CA GLY A 918 -13.42 -17.01 -46.45
C GLY A 918 -12.94 -18.43 -46.80
N TYR A 919 -13.57 -19.47 -46.24
CA TYR A 919 -13.34 -20.88 -46.58
C TYR A 919 -14.61 -21.73 -46.41
N ALA A 920 -14.63 -22.92 -47.02
CA ALA A 920 -15.68 -23.94 -46.81
C ALA A 920 -15.10 -25.19 -46.12
N MET A 921 -15.75 -25.65 -45.05
CA MET A 921 -15.38 -26.83 -44.26
C MET A 921 -15.55 -28.12 -45.06
N ILE A 922 -16.58 -28.21 -45.90
CA ILE A 922 -16.84 -29.38 -46.76
C ILE A 922 -15.70 -29.65 -47.77
N ALA A 923 -14.88 -28.64 -48.08
CA ALA A 923 -13.83 -28.71 -49.11
C ALA A 923 -12.39 -28.81 -48.55
N ILE A 924 -12.22 -29.06 -47.24
CA ILE A 924 -10.89 -29.12 -46.58
C ILE A 924 -10.01 -30.23 -47.19
N HIS A 925 -10.57 -31.43 -47.36
CA HIS A 925 -9.83 -32.63 -47.81
C HIS A 925 -9.97 -32.91 -49.30
N ARG A 926 -11.11 -32.55 -49.91
CA ARG A 926 -11.43 -32.83 -51.32
C ARG A 926 -11.98 -31.54 -51.97
N PRO A 927 -11.47 -31.10 -53.14
CA PRO A 927 -12.01 -29.92 -53.82
C PRO A 927 -13.50 -30.04 -54.12
N ALA A 928 -14.22 -28.91 -54.05
CA ALA A 928 -15.64 -28.84 -54.37
C ALA A 928 -15.82 -28.30 -55.80
N ARG A 929 -16.55 -29.04 -56.65
CA ARG A 929 -16.88 -28.63 -58.02
C ARG A 929 -18.38 -28.30 -58.10
N VAL A 930 -18.69 -27.07 -58.52
CA VAL A 930 -20.06 -26.58 -58.76
C VAL A 930 -20.32 -26.53 -60.26
N ARG A 931 -21.31 -27.29 -60.72
CA ARG A 931 -21.82 -27.33 -62.09
C ARG A 931 -23.00 -26.37 -62.22
N LEU A 932 -22.87 -25.39 -63.11
CA LEU A 932 -23.91 -24.44 -63.47
C LEU A 932 -24.47 -24.82 -64.83
N THR A 933 -25.77 -25.10 -64.88
CA THR A 933 -26.49 -25.42 -66.13
C THR A 933 -27.53 -24.35 -66.39
N PHE A 934 -27.36 -23.61 -67.49
CA PHE A 934 -28.32 -22.62 -67.99
C PHE A 934 -29.10 -23.22 -69.17
N LYS A 935 -30.37 -22.87 -69.34
CA LYS A 935 -31.23 -23.31 -70.45
C LYS A 935 -31.73 -22.12 -71.26
N ASP A 936 -31.69 -22.20 -72.59
CA ASP A 936 -32.35 -21.24 -73.49
C ASP A 936 -33.88 -21.50 -73.55
N ILE A 937 -34.65 -20.57 -74.13
CA ILE A 937 -36.10 -20.75 -74.39
C ILE A 937 -36.41 -21.91 -75.35
N GLU A 938 -35.43 -22.31 -76.17
CA GLU A 938 -35.53 -23.47 -77.07
C GLU A 938 -35.12 -24.80 -76.37
N GLY A 939 -34.73 -24.73 -75.08
CA GLY A 939 -34.42 -25.89 -74.23
C GLY A 939 -32.97 -26.36 -74.26
N GLU A 940 -32.14 -25.82 -75.16
CA GLU A 940 -30.70 -26.11 -75.25
C GLU A 940 -29.95 -25.72 -73.96
N GLU A 941 -28.94 -26.52 -73.60
CA GLU A 941 -28.16 -26.32 -72.37
C GLU A 941 -26.79 -25.66 -72.61
N PHE A 942 -26.41 -24.83 -71.64
CA PHE A 942 -25.04 -24.36 -71.43
C PHE A 942 -24.58 -24.84 -70.06
N VAL A 943 -23.60 -25.75 -70.03
CA VAL A 943 -23.06 -26.34 -68.81
C VAL A 943 -21.61 -25.89 -68.59
N LEU A 944 -21.30 -25.38 -67.41
CA LEU A 944 -19.94 -25.02 -67.01
C LEU A 944 -19.68 -25.43 -65.55
N VAL A 945 -18.50 -25.99 -65.29
CA VAL A 945 -18.04 -26.37 -63.95
C VAL A 945 -17.04 -25.33 -63.45
N GLN A 946 -17.21 -24.87 -62.22
CA GLN A 946 -16.18 -24.14 -61.47
C GLN A 946 -15.74 -24.95 -60.25
N GLU A 947 -14.49 -24.75 -59.83
CA GLU A 947 -13.88 -25.52 -58.76
C GLU A 947 -13.36 -24.60 -57.65
N TYR A 948 -13.62 -24.99 -56.42
CA TYR A 948 -13.06 -24.41 -55.21
C TYR A 948 -12.10 -25.43 -54.57
N ILE A 949 -10.85 -25.01 -54.40
CA ILE A 949 -9.85 -25.73 -53.60
C ILE A 949 -9.68 -24.96 -52.30
N TYR A 950 -9.77 -25.66 -51.17
CA TYR A 950 -9.47 -25.06 -49.87
C TYR A 950 -8.05 -24.47 -49.85
N ASN A 951 -7.95 -23.23 -49.39
CA ASN A 951 -6.70 -22.50 -49.27
C ASN A 951 -6.41 -22.29 -47.78
N PRO A 952 -5.53 -23.10 -47.17
CA PRO A 952 -5.20 -23.01 -45.76
C PRO A 952 -4.66 -21.62 -45.41
N ARG A 953 -5.45 -20.84 -44.67
CA ARG A 953 -5.14 -19.47 -44.24
C ARG A 953 -5.28 -19.36 -42.74
N GLY A 954 -4.32 -18.74 -42.08
CA GLY A 954 -4.32 -18.58 -40.62
C GLY A 954 -3.94 -19.83 -39.82
N LEU A 955 -3.60 -20.96 -40.47
CA LEU A 955 -2.93 -22.06 -39.77
C LEU A 955 -1.61 -21.54 -39.17
N ALA A 956 -1.40 -21.82 -37.89
CA ALA A 956 -0.14 -21.50 -37.23
C ALA A 956 1.02 -22.28 -37.84
N VAL A 957 2.18 -21.62 -37.92
CA VAL A 957 3.44 -22.12 -38.48
C VAL A 957 4.54 -21.90 -37.44
N GLN A 958 5.59 -22.74 -37.45
CA GLN A 958 6.78 -22.51 -36.62
C GLN A 958 7.44 -21.18 -36.98
N GLU A 959 7.71 -20.35 -35.96
CA GLU A 959 8.48 -19.10 -36.11
C GLU A 959 9.98 -19.37 -35.89
N PRO A 960 10.91 -18.59 -36.48
CA PRO A 960 12.36 -18.78 -36.28
C PRO A 960 12.85 -18.64 -34.82
N THR A 961 12.01 -18.15 -33.92
CA THR A 961 12.27 -18.02 -32.47
C THR A 961 11.61 -19.12 -31.62
N ASP A 962 10.81 -20.01 -32.22
CA ASP A 962 10.26 -21.20 -31.57
C ASP A 962 11.37 -22.26 -31.39
N LEU A 963 11.86 -22.41 -30.15
CA LEU A 963 12.72 -23.50 -29.70
C LEU A 963 12.01 -24.86 -29.76
N LEU A 964 10.67 -24.85 -29.66
CA LEU A 964 9.79 -25.98 -29.94
C LEU A 964 8.45 -25.46 -30.45
N PHE A 965 7.95 -26.05 -31.54
CA PHE A 965 6.61 -25.83 -32.07
C PHE A 965 5.86 -27.16 -32.09
N LEU A 966 4.96 -27.37 -31.14
CA LEU A 966 4.01 -28.47 -31.16
C LEU A 966 2.68 -27.99 -31.74
N HIS A 967 2.06 -28.86 -32.52
CA HIS A 967 0.72 -28.64 -33.04
C HIS A 967 -0.10 -29.92 -33.00
N MET A 968 -1.41 -29.76 -32.90
CA MET A 968 -2.41 -30.81 -33.03
C MET A 968 -3.57 -30.23 -33.84
N ASP A 969 -3.87 -30.89 -34.94
CA ASP A 969 -4.86 -30.40 -35.90
C ASP A 969 -6.25 -30.95 -35.62
N ASN A 970 -7.25 -30.34 -36.24
CA ASN A 970 -8.61 -30.86 -36.30
C ASN A 970 -8.98 -31.14 -37.75
N GLU A 971 -9.14 -32.42 -38.06
CA GLU A 971 -9.53 -32.90 -39.38
C GLU A 971 -10.96 -32.50 -39.79
N VAL A 972 -11.85 -32.21 -38.83
CA VAL A 972 -13.25 -31.91 -39.13
C VAL A 972 -13.47 -30.45 -39.52
N ASP A 973 -12.81 -29.51 -38.83
CA ASP A 973 -12.97 -28.05 -39.05
C ASP A 973 -11.79 -27.34 -39.74
N GLY A 974 -10.64 -28.00 -39.88
CA GLY A 974 -9.46 -27.42 -40.51
C GLY A 974 -8.69 -26.43 -39.62
N SER A 975 -8.89 -26.47 -38.30
CA SER A 975 -8.13 -25.67 -37.33
C SER A 975 -6.86 -26.38 -36.84
N ARG A 976 -5.90 -25.57 -36.37
CA ARG A 976 -4.63 -26.02 -35.78
C ARG A 976 -4.46 -25.44 -34.38
N SER A 977 -4.43 -26.31 -33.38
CA SER A 977 -4.04 -25.96 -32.00
C SER A 977 -2.52 -26.01 -31.87
N VAL A 978 -1.90 -25.08 -31.14
CA VAL A 978 -0.44 -25.02 -30.99
C VAL A 978 0.01 -24.78 -29.56
N VAL A 979 1.22 -25.25 -29.27
CA VAL A 979 1.99 -24.93 -28.06
C VAL A 979 3.41 -24.58 -28.50
N ARG A 980 3.90 -23.43 -28.04
CA ARG A 980 5.21 -22.90 -28.41
C ARG A 980 6.11 -22.74 -27.21
N VAL A 981 7.39 -23.09 -27.35
CA VAL A 981 8.45 -22.68 -26.45
C VAL A 981 9.38 -21.75 -27.21
N LYS A 982 9.65 -20.57 -26.67
CA LYS A 982 10.46 -19.53 -27.31
C LYS A 982 11.62 -19.10 -26.44
N LYS A 983 12.75 -18.77 -27.07
CA LYS A 983 13.77 -17.95 -26.40
C LYS A 983 13.19 -16.55 -26.16
N SER A 984 13.45 -15.97 -25.00
CA SER A 984 13.08 -14.60 -24.68
C SER A 984 14.33 -13.71 -24.56
N GLU A 985 14.10 -12.40 -24.50
CA GLU A 985 15.12 -11.37 -24.28
C GLU A 985 14.90 -10.70 -22.91
N GLY A 986 15.92 -10.00 -22.40
CA GLY A 986 15.93 -9.45 -21.05
C GLY A 986 16.07 -10.52 -19.96
N ASP A 987 15.47 -10.27 -18.79
CA ASP A 987 15.59 -11.13 -17.60
C ASP A 987 14.87 -12.49 -17.74
N THR A 988 14.02 -12.64 -18.75
CA THR A 988 13.35 -13.90 -19.08
C THR A 988 14.22 -14.73 -20.01
N ILE A 989 14.59 -15.93 -19.58
CA ILE A 989 15.44 -16.87 -20.34
C ILE A 989 14.60 -17.54 -21.44
N VAL A 990 13.37 -17.94 -21.11
CA VAL A 990 12.50 -18.76 -21.96
C VAL A 990 11.03 -18.48 -21.66
N ASN A 991 10.21 -18.51 -22.71
CA ASN A 991 8.75 -18.44 -22.62
C ASN A 991 8.16 -19.80 -23.00
N VAL A 992 7.43 -20.44 -22.08
CA VAL A 992 6.70 -21.70 -22.31
C VAL A 992 5.22 -21.35 -22.41
N ASN A 993 4.71 -21.28 -23.65
CA ASN A 993 3.32 -20.99 -23.99
C ASN A 993 2.71 -19.81 -23.20
N SER A 994 3.30 -18.62 -23.36
CA SER A 994 2.98 -17.39 -22.64
C SER A 994 3.40 -17.32 -21.15
N THR A 995 4.02 -18.36 -20.58
CA THR A 995 4.62 -18.30 -19.23
C THR A 995 6.12 -17.97 -19.28
N ASN A 996 6.54 -16.88 -18.66
CA ASN A 996 7.94 -16.45 -18.61
C ASN A 996 8.72 -17.13 -17.46
N TYR A 997 9.92 -17.63 -17.76
CA TYR A 997 10.86 -18.14 -16.76
C TYR A 997 12.13 -17.29 -16.72
N THR A 998 12.39 -16.67 -15.57
CA THR A 998 13.68 -16.02 -15.24
C THR A 998 14.68 -17.05 -14.73
N ALA A 999 15.96 -16.68 -14.62
CA ALA A 999 16.98 -17.55 -14.01
C ALA A 999 16.60 -17.97 -12.57
N GLU A 1000 15.97 -17.09 -11.79
CA GLU A 1000 15.47 -17.40 -10.45
C GLU A 1000 14.34 -18.43 -10.47
N ALA A 1001 13.37 -18.29 -11.40
CA ALA A 1001 12.29 -19.26 -11.55
C ALA A 1001 12.82 -20.65 -11.92
N LEU A 1002 13.86 -20.72 -12.75
CA LEU A 1002 14.53 -21.98 -13.09
C LEU A 1002 15.30 -22.55 -11.88
N ASN A 1003 16.00 -21.72 -11.10
CA ASN A 1003 16.69 -22.17 -9.88
C ASN A 1003 15.72 -22.78 -8.86
N LYS A 1004 14.50 -22.26 -8.72
CA LYS A 1004 13.46 -22.84 -7.84
C LYS A 1004 13.04 -24.24 -8.29
N VAL A 1005 12.92 -24.45 -9.61
CA VAL A 1005 12.63 -25.76 -10.20
C VAL A 1005 13.78 -26.75 -9.96
N VAL A 1006 15.04 -26.31 -10.05
CA VAL A 1006 16.20 -27.15 -9.72
C VAL A 1006 16.23 -27.48 -8.22
N TYR A 1007 16.05 -26.50 -7.34
CA TYR A 1007 16.03 -26.73 -5.89
C TYR A 1007 14.91 -27.71 -5.49
N LYS A 1008 13.73 -27.60 -6.11
CA LYS A 1008 12.63 -28.57 -5.95
C LYS A 1008 13.04 -29.98 -6.43
N ALA A 1009 13.75 -30.09 -7.56
CA ALA A 1009 14.27 -31.37 -8.05
C ALA A 1009 15.29 -32.00 -7.08
N GLU A 1010 16.17 -31.19 -6.50
CA GLU A 1010 17.16 -31.61 -5.50
C GLU A 1010 16.49 -32.12 -4.22
N GLN A 1011 15.45 -31.41 -3.72
CA GLN A 1011 14.72 -31.79 -2.52
C GLN A 1011 13.78 -33.00 -2.72
N GLU A 1012 13.12 -33.12 -3.87
CA GLU A 1012 12.24 -34.27 -4.17
C GLU A 1012 12.99 -35.51 -4.71
N GLY A 1013 14.26 -35.35 -5.12
CA GLY A 1013 15.04 -36.38 -5.81
C GLY A 1013 14.55 -36.69 -7.24
N LYS A 1014 13.70 -35.84 -7.82
CA LYS A 1014 13.03 -36.05 -9.12
C LYS A 1014 13.56 -35.08 -10.17
N THR A 1015 14.02 -35.60 -11.30
CA THR A 1015 14.63 -34.80 -12.36
C THR A 1015 13.68 -34.41 -13.49
N GLU A 1016 12.53 -35.09 -13.63
CA GLU A 1016 11.38 -34.63 -14.42
C GLU A 1016 10.40 -33.90 -13.49
N VAL A 1017 10.41 -32.55 -13.53
CA VAL A 1017 9.59 -31.71 -12.63
C VAL A 1017 8.40 -31.12 -13.38
N ASP A 1018 7.18 -31.47 -12.96
CA ASP A 1018 5.94 -30.85 -13.44
C ASP A 1018 5.92 -29.36 -13.10
N LEU A 1019 5.73 -28.54 -14.14
CA LEU A 1019 5.69 -27.08 -14.04
C LEU A 1019 4.30 -26.54 -13.71
N GLN A 1020 3.24 -27.35 -13.80
CA GLN A 1020 1.85 -27.00 -13.47
C GLN A 1020 1.27 -25.81 -14.25
N ILE A 1021 1.92 -25.42 -15.35
CA ILE A 1021 1.48 -24.38 -16.31
C ILE A 1021 0.50 -24.90 -17.36
N GLY A 1022 0.34 -26.23 -17.44
CA GLY A 1022 -0.51 -26.91 -18.41
C GLY A 1022 -1.98 -26.50 -18.32
N ARG A 1023 -2.68 -26.50 -19.45
CA ARG A 1023 -4.09 -26.09 -19.52
C ARG A 1023 -4.87 -26.98 -20.48
N ASP A 1024 -6.10 -27.31 -20.10
CA ASP A 1024 -7.12 -27.76 -21.02
C ASP A 1024 -7.85 -26.52 -21.58
N ALA A 1025 -7.83 -26.37 -22.90
CA ALA A 1025 -8.51 -25.29 -23.62
C ALA A 1025 -9.88 -25.72 -24.16
N GLY A 1026 -10.26 -26.99 -23.99
CA GLY A 1026 -11.44 -27.61 -24.58
C GLY A 1026 -11.07 -28.61 -25.68
N PRO A 1027 -10.70 -28.18 -26.90
CA PRO A 1027 -10.35 -29.10 -27.97
C PRO A 1027 -8.92 -29.66 -27.85
N TYR A 1028 -8.05 -29.03 -27.05
CA TYR A 1028 -6.71 -29.50 -26.75
C TYR A 1028 -6.35 -29.28 -25.28
N LYS A 1029 -5.59 -30.20 -24.70
CA LYS A 1029 -4.93 -30.06 -23.40
C LYS A 1029 -3.43 -30.11 -23.60
N TRP A 1030 -2.67 -29.31 -22.89
CA TRP A 1030 -1.22 -29.42 -22.89
C TRP A 1030 -0.65 -29.39 -21.47
N ASP A 1031 0.50 -30.03 -21.33
CA ASP A 1031 1.23 -30.22 -20.08
C ASP A 1031 2.73 -30.05 -20.36
N ALA A 1032 3.51 -29.64 -19.35
CA ALA A 1032 4.95 -29.41 -19.53
C ALA A 1032 5.76 -29.68 -18.26
N TRP A 1033 6.93 -30.27 -18.46
CA TRP A 1033 7.89 -30.62 -17.43
C TRP A 1033 9.24 -29.98 -17.73
N ALA A 1034 9.91 -29.49 -16.70
CA ALA A 1034 11.31 -29.14 -16.78
C ALA A 1034 12.16 -30.40 -16.55
N LEU A 1035 13.17 -30.58 -17.39
CA LEU A 1035 14.18 -31.62 -17.23
C LEU A 1035 15.39 -31.01 -16.54
N VAL A 1036 15.72 -31.54 -15.38
CA VAL A 1036 16.77 -31.02 -14.48
C VAL A 1036 17.98 -31.94 -14.46
N ASP A 1037 19.15 -31.36 -14.69
CA ASP A 1037 20.44 -31.97 -14.43
C ASP A 1037 20.92 -31.55 -13.03
N LEU A 1038 21.04 -32.53 -12.13
CA LEU A 1038 21.48 -32.32 -10.74
C LEU A 1038 23.01 -32.18 -10.60
N ASN A 1039 23.80 -32.70 -11.55
CA ASN A 1039 25.25 -32.46 -11.57
C ASN A 1039 25.53 -31.01 -11.94
N CYS A 1040 24.81 -30.50 -12.95
CA CYS A 1040 24.92 -29.12 -13.41
C CYS A 1040 24.06 -28.12 -12.62
N ARG A 1041 23.24 -28.58 -11.65
CA ARG A 1041 22.22 -27.80 -10.92
C ARG A 1041 21.42 -26.88 -11.86
N ARG A 1042 20.90 -27.43 -12.96
CA ARG A 1042 20.21 -26.64 -14.01
C ARG A 1042 19.01 -27.32 -14.65
N VAL A 1043 18.01 -26.53 -15.04
CA VAL A 1043 17.05 -26.93 -16.08
C VAL A 1043 17.81 -26.93 -17.41
N TYR A 1044 17.82 -28.07 -18.12
CA TYR A 1044 18.48 -28.20 -19.42
C TYR A 1044 17.49 -28.21 -20.59
N GLY A 1045 16.23 -28.55 -20.35
CA GLY A 1045 15.19 -28.49 -21.37
C GLY A 1045 13.78 -28.61 -20.81
N PHE A 1046 12.81 -28.47 -21.69
CA PHE A 1046 11.38 -28.56 -21.42
C PHE A 1046 10.78 -29.66 -22.26
N LYS A 1047 10.23 -30.68 -21.60
CA LYS A 1047 9.41 -31.72 -22.22
C LYS A 1047 7.98 -31.20 -22.25
N VAL A 1048 7.37 -31.15 -23.42
CA VAL A 1048 6.02 -30.59 -23.61
C VAL A 1048 5.15 -31.63 -24.32
N MET A 1049 3.98 -31.90 -23.76
CA MET A 1049 2.99 -32.83 -24.33
C MET A 1049 1.71 -32.08 -24.67
N LEU A 1050 1.20 -32.30 -25.87
CA LEU A 1050 -0.02 -31.73 -26.42
C LEU A 1050 -0.99 -32.87 -26.75
N ASN A 1051 -2.09 -32.94 -26.02
CA ASN A 1051 -3.08 -34.00 -25.97
C ASN A 1051 -4.46 -33.52 -26.47
N PRO A 1052 -5.41 -34.43 -26.76
CA PRO A 1052 -6.82 -34.10 -26.89
C PRO A 1052 -7.33 -33.45 -25.60
N GLY A 1053 -8.09 -32.36 -25.72
CA GLY A 1053 -8.74 -31.71 -24.58
C GLY A 1053 -10.09 -32.37 -24.25
N SER A 1054 -10.70 -31.96 -23.13
CA SER A 1054 -11.93 -32.57 -22.62
C SER A 1054 -13.16 -32.50 -23.53
N THR A 1055 -13.17 -31.66 -24.57
CA THR A 1055 -14.27 -31.62 -25.57
C THR A 1055 -14.05 -32.51 -26.77
N ARG A 1056 -12.95 -33.29 -26.84
CA ARG A 1056 -12.75 -34.34 -27.86
C ARG A 1056 -13.11 -35.70 -27.27
N GLU A 1057 -14.17 -36.33 -27.79
CA GLU A 1057 -14.57 -37.69 -27.41
C GLU A 1057 -13.53 -38.74 -27.84
N LYS A 1058 -13.00 -38.61 -29.06
CA LYS A 1058 -11.96 -39.49 -29.62
C LYS A 1058 -10.57 -39.01 -29.26
N LYS A 1059 -9.69 -39.94 -28.88
CA LYS A 1059 -8.27 -39.65 -28.57
C LYS A 1059 -7.37 -40.21 -29.66
N ASN A 1060 -7.47 -39.61 -30.85
CA ASN A 1060 -6.81 -40.04 -32.09
C ASN A 1060 -5.55 -39.21 -32.47
N SER A 1061 -5.16 -38.23 -31.66
CA SER A 1061 -4.04 -37.34 -31.96
C SER A 1061 -3.33 -36.82 -30.71
N ALA A 1062 -1.99 -36.75 -30.72
CA ALA A 1062 -1.19 -36.04 -29.72
C ALA A 1062 0.23 -35.77 -30.24
N ALA A 1063 0.94 -34.83 -29.63
CA ALA A 1063 2.35 -34.55 -29.89
C ALA A 1063 3.16 -34.44 -28.59
N LEU A 1064 4.42 -34.91 -28.63
CA LEU A 1064 5.40 -34.78 -27.55
C LEU A 1064 6.71 -34.27 -28.17
N GLY A 1065 7.28 -33.24 -27.59
CA GLY A 1065 8.56 -32.71 -28.04
C GLY A 1065 9.34 -32.02 -26.93
N TYR A 1066 10.59 -31.70 -27.24
CA TYR A 1066 11.58 -31.24 -26.29
C TYR A 1066 12.17 -29.91 -26.76
N ALA A 1067 12.14 -28.89 -25.90
CA ALA A 1067 12.76 -27.60 -26.15
C ALA A 1067 14.07 -27.48 -25.34
N PRO A 1068 15.22 -27.10 -25.92
CA PRO A 1068 16.41 -26.79 -25.15
C PRO A 1068 16.18 -25.57 -24.26
N CYS A 1069 16.64 -25.61 -23.01
CA CYS A 1069 16.71 -24.42 -22.18
C CYS A 1069 17.95 -23.60 -22.57
N PRO A 1070 17.83 -22.30 -22.90
CA PRO A 1070 19.00 -21.43 -23.09
C PRO A 1070 19.89 -21.41 -21.84
N LEU A 1071 21.20 -21.20 -22.04
CA LEU A 1071 22.14 -21.10 -20.92
C LEU A 1071 21.84 -19.88 -20.05
N TYR A 1072 21.91 -20.10 -18.74
CA TYR A 1072 21.73 -19.10 -17.69
C TYR A 1072 22.69 -19.41 -16.52
N GLY A 1073 23.12 -18.38 -15.79
CA GLY A 1073 23.99 -18.48 -14.60
C GLY A 1073 25.04 -17.36 -14.49
N GLY A 1074 25.55 -16.90 -15.64
CA GLY A 1074 26.70 -15.99 -15.79
C GLY A 1074 27.70 -16.60 -16.78
N ASP A 1075 28.70 -15.84 -17.22
CA ASP A 1075 29.70 -16.36 -18.17
C ASP A 1075 30.79 -17.21 -17.48
N ASP A 1076 31.18 -16.84 -16.26
CA ASP A 1076 32.20 -17.51 -15.43
C ASP A 1076 31.71 -18.80 -14.73
N MET A 1077 30.85 -19.59 -15.39
CA MET A 1077 30.35 -20.86 -14.84
C MET A 1077 31.39 -21.99 -14.96
N GLU A 1078 31.70 -22.65 -13.84
CA GLU A 1078 32.42 -23.94 -13.80
C GLU A 1078 31.68 -24.99 -14.66
N GLU A 1079 32.45 -25.77 -15.43
CA GLU A 1079 31.93 -26.82 -16.33
C GLU A 1079 31.81 -28.18 -15.62
N ARG A 1080 30.70 -28.89 -15.85
CA ARG A 1080 30.41 -30.19 -15.22
C ARG A 1080 29.87 -31.24 -16.22
N PRO A 1081 30.11 -32.55 -15.95
CA PRO A 1081 29.61 -33.63 -16.79
C PRO A 1081 28.09 -33.79 -16.64
N ILE A 1082 27.40 -33.85 -17.78
CA ILE A 1082 25.94 -33.88 -17.83
C ILE A 1082 25.32 -35.16 -17.23
N ARG A 1083 24.19 -35.01 -16.55
CA ARG A 1083 23.27 -36.08 -16.15
C ARG A 1083 21.87 -35.75 -16.69
N TYR A 1084 21.42 -36.54 -17.66
CA TYR A 1084 20.05 -36.47 -18.16
C TYR A 1084 19.04 -36.83 -17.05
N ALA A 1085 17.84 -36.26 -17.18
CA ALA A 1085 16.72 -36.54 -16.29
C ALA A 1085 16.19 -37.97 -16.48
N GLU A 1086 15.70 -38.54 -15.39
CA GLU A 1086 14.96 -39.79 -15.36
C GLU A 1086 13.49 -39.45 -15.67
N GLU A 1087 13.08 -39.68 -16.92
CA GLU A 1087 11.73 -39.38 -17.39
C GLU A 1087 10.75 -40.49 -17.00
N HIS A 1088 9.59 -40.11 -16.45
CA HIS A 1088 8.54 -41.03 -16.00
C HIS A 1088 7.25 -40.88 -16.83
N VAL A 1089 6.94 -39.69 -17.32
CA VAL A 1089 5.78 -39.42 -18.17
C VAL A 1089 5.98 -40.00 -19.56
N GLN A 1090 5.19 -41.01 -19.92
CA GLN A 1090 5.25 -41.64 -21.23
C GLN A 1090 4.32 -40.96 -22.25
N PHE A 1091 4.62 -41.12 -23.53
CA PHE A 1091 3.71 -40.74 -24.61
C PHE A 1091 2.43 -41.59 -24.51
N PRO A 1092 1.22 -41.01 -24.63
CA PRO A 1092 -0.02 -41.73 -24.37
C PRO A 1092 -0.29 -42.80 -25.43
N GLU A 1093 -1.08 -43.80 -25.05
CA GLU A 1093 -1.74 -44.67 -26.01
C GLU A 1093 -2.87 -43.88 -26.70
N ILE A 1094 -2.95 -44.04 -28.03
CA ILE A 1094 -3.77 -43.21 -28.93
C ILE A 1094 -4.46 -44.15 -29.91
N GLU A 1095 -5.77 -43.97 -30.08
CA GLU A 1095 -6.56 -44.74 -31.04
C GLU A 1095 -6.09 -44.42 -32.47
N PRO A 1096 -5.92 -45.41 -33.37
CA PRO A 1096 -5.56 -45.14 -34.75
C PRO A 1096 -6.62 -44.25 -35.40
N ALA A 1097 -6.22 -43.07 -35.86
CA ALA A 1097 -7.10 -42.18 -36.61
C ALA A 1097 -7.57 -42.87 -37.90
N PRO A 1098 -8.85 -42.69 -38.31
CA PRO A 1098 -9.31 -43.20 -39.59
C PRO A 1098 -8.52 -42.53 -40.73
N GLU A 1099 -8.09 -43.32 -41.71
CA GLU A 1099 -7.36 -42.79 -42.86
C GLU A 1099 -8.31 -41.96 -43.74
N ILE A 1100 -8.04 -40.66 -43.85
CA ILE A 1100 -8.86 -39.73 -44.64
C ILE A 1100 -8.41 -39.79 -46.10
N GLU A 1101 -9.33 -40.20 -46.98
CA GLU A 1101 -9.07 -40.27 -48.42
C GLU A 1101 -9.00 -38.86 -49.05
N VAL A 1102 -7.78 -38.37 -49.23
CA VAL A 1102 -7.48 -37.07 -49.85
C VAL A 1102 -7.34 -37.26 -51.37
N VAL A 1103 -8.48 -37.28 -52.07
CA VAL A 1103 -8.53 -37.36 -53.55
C VAL A 1103 -8.12 -36.01 -54.15
N GLU A 1104 -6.98 -35.96 -54.84
CA GLU A 1104 -6.42 -34.69 -55.36
C GLU A 1104 -7.03 -34.21 -56.67
N ASP A 1105 -7.41 -35.11 -57.59
CA ASP A 1105 -8.17 -34.77 -58.79
C ASP A 1105 -8.96 -35.98 -59.32
N ASP A 1106 -9.95 -35.72 -60.19
CA ASP A 1106 -10.70 -36.74 -60.92
C ASP A 1106 -10.98 -36.32 -62.38
N THR A 1107 -11.36 -37.31 -63.20
CA THR A 1107 -11.66 -37.14 -64.64
C THR A 1107 -13.16 -37.11 -64.97
N VAL A 1108 -14.05 -36.88 -63.99
CA VAL A 1108 -15.52 -37.00 -64.20
C VAL A 1108 -16.06 -35.87 -65.09
N ASP A 1109 -15.54 -34.65 -64.91
CA ASP A 1109 -16.00 -33.45 -65.63
C ASP A 1109 -15.28 -33.21 -66.96
N ASP A 1110 -14.24 -34.01 -67.24
CA ASP A 1110 -13.47 -33.94 -68.47
C ASP A 1110 -14.37 -34.05 -69.70
N GLU A 1111 -13.89 -33.51 -70.82
CA GLU A 1111 -14.42 -33.93 -72.11
C GLU A 1111 -13.93 -35.36 -72.35
N LYS A 1112 -14.82 -36.35 -72.22
CA LYS A 1112 -14.61 -37.65 -72.86
C LYS A 1112 -14.30 -37.36 -74.32
N ALA A 1113 -13.07 -37.62 -74.74
CA ALA A 1113 -12.65 -37.42 -76.12
C ALA A 1113 -13.56 -38.29 -77.00
N ALA A 1114 -14.48 -37.66 -77.72
CA ALA A 1114 -15.35 -38.34 -78.66
C ALA A 1114 -14.45 -39.02 -79.70
N ALA A 1115 -14.42 -40.36 -79.67
CA ALA A 1115 -13.46 -41.14 -80.44
C ALA A 1115 -13.54 -40.75 -81.91
N THR A 1116 -12.45 -40.16 -82.42
CA THR A 1116 -12.50 -39.32 -83.61
C THR A 1116 -12.84 -40.13 -84.85
N VAL A 1117 -14.08 -40.02 -85.33
CA VAL A 1117 -14.45 -40.52 -86.65
C VAL A 1117 -13.59 -39.80 -87.68
N GLN A 1118 -12.82 -40.58 -88.44
CA GLN A 1118 -11.81 -40.05 -89.34
C GLN A 1118 -12.45 -39.25 -90.48
N ALA A 1119 -12.20 -37.93 -90.52
CA ALA A 1119 -12.41 -37.08 -91.68
C ALA A 1119 -11.11 -36.33 -91.96
N VAL A 1120 -10.49 -36.61 -93.11
CA VAL A 1120 -9.12 -36.16 -93.43
C VAL A 1120 -9.13 -34.80 -94.12
N VAL A 1121 -8.67 -33.76 -93.43
CA VAL A 1121 -7.92 -32.63 -94.02
C VAL A 1121 -6.89 -32.15 -92.98
N ALA A 1122 -5.66 -31.84 -93.41
CA ALA A 1122 -4.58 -31.30 -92.58
C ALA A 1122 -4.11 -29.92 -93.12
N PRO A 1123 -3.14 -29.23 -92.50
CA PRO A 1123 -3.45 -28.21 -91.50
C PRO A 1123 -3.14 -26.78 -91.96
N VAL A 1124 -3.70 -25.78 -91.27
CA VAL A 1124 -3.25 -24.38 -91.33
C VAL A 1124 -2.67 -23.98 -89.97
N MET A 1125 -1.62 -23.16 -89.99
CA MET A 1125 -0.68 -23.03 -88.88
C MET A 1125 -1.17 -22.21 -87.68
N SER A 1126 -0.56 -22.55 -86.54
CA SER A 1126 -0.54 -21.82 -85.27
C SER A 1126 -0.37 -20.31 -85.39
N ILE A 1127 -1.21 -19.56 -84.67
CA ILE A 1127 -0.82 -18.29 -84.04
C ILE A 1127 -1.13 -18.41 -82.55
N ALA A 1128 -0.09 -18.40 -81.73
CA ALA A 1128 -0.17 -18.31 -80.27
C ALA A 1128 1.05 -17.55 -79.75
N THR A 1129 0.91 -16.84 -78.62
CA THR A 1129 2.00 -16.20 -77.85
C THR A 1129 2.68 -14.97 -78.50
N ALA A 1130 2.02 -13.81 -78.51
CA ALA A 1130 2.68 -12.49 -78.40
C ALA A 1130 1.69 -11.39 -77.98
N ALA A 1131 1.63 -11.02 -76.70
CA ALA A 1131 0.76 -9.94 -76.21
C ALA A 1131 1.29 -9.27 -74.93
N SER A 1132 2.43 -8.56 -75.00
CA SER A 1132 2.92 -7.65 -73.93
C SER A 1132 4.02 -6.68 -74.40
N SER A 1133 3.81 -5.95 -75.50
CA SER A 1133 4.64 -4.78 -75.87
C SER A 1133 3.97 -3.88 -76.93
N SER A 1134 4.46 -2.63 -77.04
CA SER A 1134 4.22 -1.66 -78.14
C SER A 1134 2.79 -1.10 -78.34
N VAL A 1135 2.22 -0.46 -77.32
CA VAL A 1135 1.29 0.67 -77.54
C VAL A 1135 2.09 1.84 -78.14
N SER A 1136 2.26 1.85 -79.47
CA SER A 1136 2.86 2.97 -80.24
C SER A 1136 2.56 2.92 -81.74
N ALA A 1137 2.29 1.74 -82.34
CA ALA A 1137 2.13 1.60 -83.79
C ALA A 1137 0.74 1.97 -84.34
N ALA A 1138 -0.31 1.97 -83.51
CA ALA A 1138 -1.71 2.04 -83.95
C ALA A 1138 -2.22 3.44 -84.35
N ILE A 1139 -1.39 4.48 -84.28
CA ILE A 1139 -1.81 5.89 -84.51
C ILE A 1139 -1.58 6.33 -85.97
N THR A 1140 -0.80 5.59 -86.77
CA THR A 1140 -0.38 6.03 -88.11
C THR A 1140 -1.32 5.61 -89.26
N GLU A 1141 -2.20 4.61 -89.08
CA GLU A 1141 -3.14 4.18 -90.15
C GLU A 1141 -4.48 4.92 -90.16
N VAL A 1142 -4.90 5.51 -89.03
CA VAL A 1142 -6.18 6.25 -88.93
C VAL A 1142 -6.22 7.47 -89.86
N SER A 1143 -5.07 8.05 -90.19
CA SER A 1143 -4.93 9.22 -91.06
C SER A 1143 -5.08 8.94 -92.57
N LYS A 1144 -5.44 7.71 -92.98
CA LYS A 1144 -5.53 7.31 -94.41
C LYS A 1144 -6.90 6.84 -94.89
N ALA A 1145 -7.92 6.87 -94.03
CA ALA A 1145 -9.28 6.36 -94.31
C ALA A 1145 -10.36 7.44 -94.44
N THR A 1146 -10.00 8.73 -94.46
CA THR A 1146 -10.92 9.88 -94.38
C THR A 1146 -11.17 10.60 -95.71
N SER A 1147 -11.07 9.90 -96.85
CA SER A 1147 -11.20 10.52 -98.19
C SER A 1147 -11.89 9.65 -99.26
N SER A 1148 -13.05 9.06 -98.95
CA SER A 1148 -13.97 8.48 -99.98
C SER A 1148 -15.45 8.30 -99.54
N LEU A 1149 -15.90 8.93 -98.46
CA LEU A 1149 -17.34 9.04 -98.17
C LEU A 1149 -17.94 10.18 -99.01
N ASP A 1150 -18.94 9.88 -99.85
CA ASP A 1150 -20.12 10.75 -100.12
C ASP A 1150 -21.08 10.25 -101.22
N THR A 1151 -20.83 9.13 -101.92
CA THR A 1151 -21.68 8.70 -103.07
C THR A 1151 -22.23 7.26 -102.99
N ALA A 1152 -22.13 6.59 -101.84
CA ALA A 1152 -22.59 5.19 -101.67
C ALA A 1152 -23.74 5.00 -100.65
N VAL A 1153 -24.24 6.08 -100.04
CA VAL A 1153 -25.15 6.01 -98.88
C VAL A 1153 -26.63 5.83 -99.27
N PHE A 1154 -27.05 6.29 -100.45
CA PHE A 1154 -28.47 6.41 -100.80
C PHE A 1154 -29.13 5.17 -101.41
N SER A 1155 -28.35 4.18 -101.87
CA SER A 1155 -28.87 2.96 -102.52
C SER A 1155 -28.84 1.71 -101.62
N ALA A 1156 -28.11 1.75 -100.50
CA ALA A 1156 -28.04 0.65 -99.52
C ALA A 1156 -29.19 0.66 -98.49
N SER A 1157 -29.98 1.73 -98.42
CA SER A 1157 -30.96 1.97 -97.36
C SER A 1157 -32.28 1.22 -97.52
N MET A 1158 -32.74 0.92 -98.75
CA MET A 1158 -34.00 0.17 -98.96
C MET A 1158 -33.87 -1.32 -98.72
N SER A 1159 -32.82 -1.97 -99.25
CA SER A 1159 -32.60 -3.42 -99.06
C SER A 1159 -32.27 -3.82 -97.61
N THR A 1160 -31.91 -2.85 -96.77
CA THR A 1160 -31.77 -3.00 -95.31
C THR A 1160 -33.06 -2.66 -94.54
N LEU A 1161 -34.07 -2.09 -95.20
CA LEU A 1161 -35.38 -1.77 -94.61
C LEU A 1161 -36.36 -2.93 -94.80
N ASP A 1162 -36.41 -3.54 -95.99
CA ASP A 1162 -37.22 -4.74 -96.26
C ASP A 1162 -36.82 -5.91 -95.35
N LYS A 1163 -35.50 -6.18 -95.22
CA LYS A 1163 -34.97 -7.19 -94.30
C LYS A 1163 -35.21 -6.86 -92.82
N ARG A 1164 -35.39 -5.57 -92.48
CA ARG A 1164 -35.80 -5.17 -91.12
C ARG A 1164 -37.28 -5.43 -90.87
N LEU A 1165 -38.15 -5.24 -91.87
CA LEU A 1165 -39.56 -5.62 -91.78
C LEU A 1165 -39.72 -7.14 -91.68
N GLU A 1166 -39.04 -7.90 -92.55
CA GLU A 1166 -39.07 -9.37 -92.55
C GLU A 1166 -38.54 -9.96 -91.22
N SER A 1167 -37.48 -9.36 -90.64
CA SER A 1167 -37.01 -9.74 -89.30
C SER A 1167 -37.91 -9.23 -88.16
N LEU A 1168 -38.70 -8.16 -88.35
CA LEU A 1168 -39.69 -7.71 -87.37
C LEU A 1168 -40.88 -8.68 -87.33
N ASP A 1169 -41.43 -9.10 -88.47
CA ASP A 1169 -42.54 -10.06 -88.50
C ASP A 1169 -42.14 -11.41 -87.89
N ILE A 1170 -40.92 -11.91 -88.18
CA ILE A 1170 -40.38 -13.13 -87.55
C ILE A 1170 -40.23 -12.96 -86.03
N ASN A 1171 -39.79 -11.79 -85.55
CA ASN A 1171 -39.67 -11.52 -84.12
C ASN A 1171 -41.02 -11.31 -83.44
N VAL A 1172 -42.01 -10.70 -84.11
CA VAL A 1172 -43.39 -10.56 -83.59
C VAL A 1172 -44.06 -11.93 -83.50
N ALA A 1173 -43.91 -12.80 -84.50
CA ALA A 1173 -44.40 -14.18 -84.45
C ALA A 1173 -43.74 -14.98 -83.31
N ARG A 1174 -42.43 -14.81 -83.11
CA ARG A 1174 -41.70 -15.41 -81.97
C ARG A 1174 -42.17 -14.85 -80.61
N MET A 1175 -42.42 -13.54 -80.50
CA MET A 1175 -42.98 -12.94 -79.28
C MET A 1175 -44.41 -13.42 -78.98
N ALA A 1176 -45.25 -13.58 -80.01
CA ALA A 1176 -46.59 -14.16 -79.86
C ALA A 1176 -46.51 -15.62 -79.37
N THR A 1177 -45.69 -16.46 -80.00
CA THR A 1177 -45.47 -17.87 -79.59
C THR A 1177 -44.90 -17.96 -78.15
N ALA A 1178 -44.04 -17.02 -77.75
CA ALA A 1178 -43.51 -16.95 -76.39
C ALA A 1178 -44.57 -16.48 -75.36
N LEU A 1179 -45.47 -15.56 -75.74
CA LEU A 1179 -46.60 -15.13 -74.91
C LEU A 1179 -47.64 -16.23 -74.73
N GLU A 1180 -47.96 -16.99 -75.78
CA GLU A 1180 -48.85 -18.16 -75.69
C GLU A 1180 -48.30 -19.19 -74.69
N LYS A 1181 -47.02 -19.56 -74.82
CA LYS A 1181 -46.35 -20.44 -73.84
C LYS A 1181 -46.29 -19.84 -72.43
N LEU A 1182 -46.18 -18.53 -72.29
CA LEU A 1182 -46.23 -17.86 -70.98
C LEU A 1182 -47.63 -17.94 -70.35
N VAL A 1183 -48.69 -17.86 -71.16
CA VAL A 1183 -50.08 -18.02 -70.71
C VAL A 1183 -50.38 -19.47 -70.33
N ASP A 1184 -49.88 -20.46 -71.07
CA ASP A 1184 -49.97 -21.88 -70.69
C ASP A 1184 -49.25 -22.15 -69.35
N ILE A 1185 -48.08 -21.53 -69.13
CA ILE A 1185 -47.32 -21.64 -67.87
C ILE A 1185 -47.99 -20.89 -66.70
N LEU A 1186 -48.82 -19.87 -66.98
CA LEU A 1186 -49.55 -19.08 -65.97
C LEU A 1186 -51.00 -19.54 -65.74
N SER A 1187 -51.44 -20.61 -66.41
CA SER A 1187 -52.77 -21.22 -66.24
C SER A 1187 -52.74 -22.62 -65.59
N HIS A 1188 -51.57 -23.01 -65.07
CA HIS A 1188 -51.32 -24.18 -64.24
C HIS A 1188 -50.71 -23.79 -62.88
#